data_AF-R7IX67-F1
#
_entry.id   AF-R7IX67-F1
#
_cell.length_a   1.000
_cell.length_b   1.000
_cell.length_c   1.000
_cell.angle_alpha   90.00
_cell.angle_beta   90.00
_cell.angle_gamma   90.00
#
_symmetry.space_group_name_H-M   'P 1'
#
loop_
_entity.id
_entity.type
_entity.pdbx_description
1 polymer ?
#
loop_
_entity_poly.entity_id
_entity_poly.type
_entity_poly.pdbx_seq_one_letter_code
_entity_poly.pdbx_strand_id
1 'polypeptide(L)'
;MDDKKICFIICANNEIQLRECRLYIDNLIIPEGFSVEIEEVWNAKSMTGGYNQGMKRSMAKYKIYLHQDVLIINRRFLIEIVKLFQEYPKLGMIGMVGNTRLGKEITPWSEGAVRIGQLYADVITKNAKAKLGMANGKKQNVISIDGLLMATQYDLSWREDLFQGWDMYDLSQSMEFWRAGYEVAVPYMEEPWVFHDNDVLNMENYEKWKKIFVREYRRDYTRWSGKQLEGTKPSRAVYQILDKKQYKISFPYPPLYEEDADYLCFTDCKNLTSSYWNLIFVEDVNSSETKEKIEKILSGYKECREIKQNEIQTDTLFGKEQTLHSVMKVPTFEELGISGFQPQNIVSVKDENGNYKYEKNPVYTDGKYEGREYLLTIGMPVSNQIRTIDRCLSHIKPLLDQLDAELVVADTGSTDGTIEVCREYGAKIIHFPWCDNMSAARNAVMRNAKGLWYLSIDDDEWFENTEEISDFFISGKYKNYDAASYVQRNYMDQGKDDYVDFHALRLVKIREKTHFEGRIHDAIVIGVTQGIQICNLGAYAHHYGFARDDMNKIADKVRRNLRGLLSDIYEFPEDLRYIFQFANEYQVITDYVAAVKVFSVAVSMSKELHTYQKMCAINLFGCVASLADENLIHYFDILKGYVEYTDAEWAYMYYELAHWAYNSGNQSPQEILKYCKNVEEYIRKYEKNKRENWEATEKGLYICTDKNHIMDIRIIALKQYLTLNDSFNSIKTLDKIEWQYVKENEELLIDSIWNSEKVVFDYAINRISPYIYERWGQFFLNQMVNSIRDIISEDALYKAERVLEKINIHTLEVSMQKIDGSEKMMRLFDYKIGDNTSIQKKWIRMYALKEKYRKNKQNQNNLSDSLERFLLYCEAVYKFVKSYYCPDVLETENVLPLEQSAAYHVAKAVFLEKCDMKQRISCLSQAVREFPGFKTEIEQMIKQLNF
;
A
#
# COMPACT_ATOMS: atom_id res chain seq x y z
N MET A 1 31.29 30.73 41.75
CA MET A 1 30.27 29.98 42.49
C MET A 1 30.80 29.65 43.89
N ASP A 2 29.96 29.74 44.90
CA ASP A 2 30.22 29.40 46.30
C ASP A 2 29.89 27.92 46.54
N ASP A 3 30.90 27.10 46.87
CA ASP A 3 30.78 25.65 47.02
C ASP A 3 30.15 25.20 48.35
N LYS A 4 29.82 26.15 49.23
CA LYS A 4 29.09 25.96 50.48
C LYS A 4 27.68 26.53 50.45
N LYS A 5 27.17 26.88 49.27
CA LYS A 5 25.84 27.46 49.12
C LYS A 5 24.97 26.66 48.16
N ILE A 6 23.71 26.51 48.55
CA ILE A 6 22.64 25.85 47.79
C ILE A 6 21.54 26.87 47.53
N CYS A 7 21.07 26.99 46.30
CA CYS A 7 19.98 27.89 45.95
C CYS A 7 18.80 27.12 45.35
N PHE A 8 17.61 27.33 45.89
CA PHE A 8 16.36 26.93 45.25
C PHE A 8 15.88 28.03 44.32
N ILE A 9 15.59 27.70 43.06
CA ILE A 9 15.08 28.63 42.06
C ILE A 9 13.67 28.18 41.68
N ILE A 10 12.68 29.01 41.98
CA ILE A 10 11.27 28.66 41.83
C ILE A 10 10.58 29.73 40.97
N CYS A 11 10.07 29.33 39.81
CA CYS A 11 9.18 30.17 39.01
C CYS A 11 7.77 30.10 39.61
N ALA A 12 7.25 31.22 40.09
CA ALA A 12 6.00 31.25 40.84
C ALA A 12 4.90 32.04 40.12
N ASN A 13 3.69 31.49 40.11
CA ASN A 13 2.46 32.16 39.70
C ASN A 13 1.29 31.95 40.68
N ASN A 14 1.46 31.10 41.70
CA ASN A 14 0.45 30.81 42.72
C ASN A 14 1.09 30.93 44.12
N GLU A 15 0.62 31.92 44.88
CA GLU A 15 1.16 32.22 46.21
C GLU A 15 0.90 31.11 47.24
N ILE A 16 -0.21 30.37 47.12
CA ILE A 16 -0.56 29.30 48.05
C ILE A 16 0.35 28.11 47.85
N GLN A 17 0.50 27.65 46.60
CA GLN A 17 1.39 26.54 46.25
C GLN A 17 2.85 26.86 46.63
N LEU A 18 3.32 28.07 46.29
CA LEU A 18 4.66 28.50 46.69
C LEU A 18 4.87 28.48 48.20
N ARG A 19 3.89 28.97 48.97
CA ARG A 19 3.96 28.97 50.44
C ARG A 19 4.06 27.56 51.00
N GLU A 20 3.31 26.61 50.44
CA GLU A 20 3.39 25.21 50.84
C GLU A 20 4.73 24.59 50.46
N CYS A 21 5.20 24.77 49.22
CA CYS A 21 6.52 24.33 48.77
C CYS A 21 7.63 24.82 49.71
N ARG A 22 7.61 26.11 50.09
CA ARG A 22 8.57 26.70 51.03
C ARG A 22 8.56 26.02 52.41
N LEU A 23 7.38 25.65 52.93
CA LEU A 23 7.28 24.95 54.20
C LEU A 23 8.09 23.65 54.19
N TYR A 24 8.09 22.91 53.07
CA TYR A 24 8.88 21.69 52.94
C TYR A 24 10.37 21.97 52.80
N ILE A 25 10.76 23.01 52.05
CA ILE A 25 12.16 23.45 51.92
C ILE A 25 12.74 23.85 53.30
N ASP A 26 12.01 24.64 54.07
CA ASP A 26 12.44 25.13 55.39
C ASP A 26 12.63 23.99 56.42
N ASN A 27 12.01 22.82 56.18
CA ASN A 27 12.11 21.64 57.04
C ASN A 27 13.22 20.65 56.63
N LEU A 28 13.96 20.93 55.55
CA LEU A 28 15.09 20.12 55.10
C LEU A 28 16.28 20.24 56.05
N ILE A 29 17.03 19.16 56.18
CA ILE A 29 18.27 19.13 56.95
C ILE A 29 19.39 19.70 56.07
N ILE A 30 19.90 20.86 56.45
CA ILE A 30 21.00 21.52 55.76
C ILE A 30 22.32 20.79 56.08
N PRO A 31 23.15 20.42 55.08
CA PRO A 31 24.44 19.79 55.34
C PRO A 31 25.38 20.70 56.16
N GLU A 32 26.25 20.11 56.96
CA GLU A 32 27.15 20.88 57.84
C GLU A 32 28.04 21.85 57.04
N GLY A 33 28.06 23.12 57.46
CA GLY A 33 28.82 24.18 56.81
C GLY A 33 28.20 24.70 55.51
N PHE A 34 26.97 24.31 55.17
CA PHE A 34 26.24 24.86 54.03
C PHE A 34 25.21 25.91 54.45
N SER A 35 24.89 26.81 53.52
CA SER A 35 23.75 27.73 53.61
C SER A 35 22.78 27.52 52.44
N VAL A 36 21.50 27.80 52.68
CA VAL A 36 20.43 27.68 51.69
C VAL A 36 19.84 29.06 51.43
N GLU A 37 19.58 29.37 50.16
CA GLU A 37 18.78 30.52 49.74
C GLU A 37 17.66 30.09 48.78
N ILE A 38 16.66 30.96 48.62
CA ILE A 38 15.51 30.74 47.75
C ILE A 38 15.36 31.97 46.85
N GLU A 39 15.45 31.77 45.55
CA GLU A 39 15.21 32.76 44.50
C GLU A 39 13.84 32.52 43.86
N GLU A 40 12.90 33.39 44.21
CA GLU A 40 11.54 33.36 43.66
C GLU A 40 11.45 34.25 42.43
N VAL A 41 11.02 33.67 41.31
CA VAL A 41 10.89 34.36 40.03
C VAL A 41 9.42 34.50 39.67
N TRP A 42 8.88 35.68 39.94
CA TRP A 42 7.51 36.06 39.59
C TRP A 42 7.44 36.66 38.19
N ASN A 43 6.31 36.43 37.49
CA ASN A 43 6.04 36.95 36.15
C ASN A 43 7.10 36.53 35.11
N ALA A 44 7.61 35.29 35.20
CA ALA A 44 8.49 34.72 34.21
C ALA A 44 7.80 34.68 32.83
N LYS A 45 8.51 35.11 31.77
CA LYS A 45 7.98 35.07 30.40
C LYS A 45 7.88 33.64 29.84
N SER A 46 8.75 32.76 30.33
CA SER A 46 8.85 31.35 29.99
C SER A 46 9.58 30.63 31.13
N MET A 47 9.54 29.30 31.15
CA MET A 47 10.27 28.55 32.18
C MET A 47 11.79 28.76 32.08
N THR A 48 12.34 28.69 30.86
CA THR A 48 13.76 28.96 30.58
C THR A 48 14.18 30.38 31.00
N GLY A 49 13.33 31.38 30.74
CA GLY A 49 13.58 32.77 31.09
C GLY A 49 13.60 33.00 32.58
N GLY A 50 12.64 32.41 33.29
CA GLY A 50 12.61 32.47 34.75
C GLY A 50 13.81 31.78 35.38
N TYR A 51 14.17 30.59 34.92
CA TYR A 51 15.32 29.85 35.45
C TYR A 51 16.67 30.50 35.13
N ASN A 52 16.85 31.10 33.95
CA ASN A 52 18.03 31.92 33.67
C ASN A 52 18.11 33.15 34.58
N GLN A 53 16.98 33.81 34.86
CA GLN A 53 16.92 34.95 35.77
C GLN A 53 17.33 34.55 37.20
N GLY A 54 16.76 33.47 37.73
CA GLY A 54 17.12 32.96 39.07
C GLY A 54 18.57 32.47 39.13
N MET A 55 19.03 31.74 38.12
CA MET A 55 20.41 31.23 38.05
C MET A 55 21.43 32.37 38.08
N LYS A 56 21.19 33.48 37.37
CA LYS A 56 22.09 34.65 37.33
C LYS A 56 22.12 35.46 38.63
N ARG A 57 21.09 35.34 39.49
CA ARG A 57 20.99 36.08 40.76
C ARG A 57 21.73 35.41 41.91
N SER A 58 21.92 34.09 41.83
CA SER A 58 22.59 33.32 42.87
C SER A 58 24.02 32.95 42.50
N MET A 59 24.92 33.12 43.47
CA MET A 59 26.30 32.63 43.37
C MET A 59 26.47 31.19 43.88
N ALA A 60 25.39 30.52 44.29
CA ALA A 60 25.45 29.15 44.80
C ALA A 60 26.03 28.17 43.77
N LYS A 61 26.90 27.26 44.21
CA LYS A 61 27.42 26.17 43.37
C LYS A 61 26.34 25.16 43.05
N TYR A 62 25.53 24.82 44.04
CA TYR A 62 24.43 23.86 43.88
C TYR A 62 23.13 24.63 43.67
N LYS A 63 22.46 24.39 42.56
CA LYS A 63 21.19 25.06 42.23
C LYS A 63 20.11 24.01 42.02
N ILE A 64 18.95 24.23 42.61
CA ILE A 64 17.79 23.33 42.54
C ILE A 64 16.65 24.10 41.91
N TYR A 65 16.34 23.78 40.67
CA TYR A 65 15.20 24.31 39.93
C TYR A 65 13.99 23.45 40.29
N LEU A 66 12.96 24.08 40.83
CA LEU A 66 11.84 23.39 41.48
C LEU A 66 10.52 24.03 41.08
N HIS A 67 9.53 23.21 40.75
CA HIS A 67 8.17 23.71 40.55
C HIS A 67 7.51 24.07 41.88
N GLN A 68 6.65 25.09 41.86
CA GLN A 68 5.98 25.59 43.06
C GLN A 68 4.98 24.58 43.68
N ASP A 69 4.58 23.54 42.95
CA ASP A 69 3.64 22.47 43.31
C ASP A 69 4.35 21.15 43.65
N VAL A 70 5.67 21.19 43.86
CA VAL A 70 6.48 20.04 44.28
C VAL A 70 6.91 20.18 45.74
N LEU A 71 6.66 19.13 46.52
CA LEU A 71 6.98 19.05 47.94
C LEU A 71 8.12 18.05 48.18
N ILE A 72 9.24 18.52 48.76
CA ILE A 72 10.38 17.65 49.07
C ILE A 72 10.16 16.99 50.43
N ILE A 73 9.72 15.73 50.41
CA ILE A 73 9.34 14.98 51.63
C ILE A 73 10.54 14.29 52.30
N ASN A 74 11.61 14.00 51.55
CA ASN A 74 12.83 13.47 52.15
C ASN A 74 13.63 14.59 52.82
N ARG A 75 13.58 14.67 54.14
CA ARG A 75 14.32 15.69 54.92
C ARG A 75 15.84 15.65 54.73
N ARG A 76 16.41 14.53 54.30
CA ARG A 76 17.86 14.38 54.03
C ARG A 76 18.23 14.73 52.59
N PHE A 77 17.28 15.16 51.75
CA PHE A 77 17.46 15.44 50.34
C PHE A 77 18.78 16.18 50.04
N LEU A 78 18.99 17.37 50.64
CA LEU A 78 20.18 18.20 50.39
C LEU A 78 21.51 17.47 50.67
N ILE A 79 21.56 16.64 51.72
CA ILE A 79 22.75 15.84 52.05
C ILE A 79 23.04 14.83 50.95
N GLU A 80 22.00 14.14 50.46
CA GLU A 80 22.15 13.10 49.44
C GLU A 80 22.56 13.70 48.08
N ILE A 81 21.98 14.84 47.66
CA ILE A 81 22.33 15.46 46.36
C ILE A 81 23.77 16.00 46.37
N VAL A 82 24.16 16.72 47.43
CA VAL A 82 25.52 17.28 47.55
C VAL A 82 26.55 16.16 47.58
N LYS A 83 26.28 15.08 48.31
CA LYS A 83 27.16 13.90 48.36
C LYS A 83 27.36 13.28 46.98
N LEU A 84 26.29 13.12 46.19
CA LEU A 84 26.39 12.59 44.83
C LEU A 84 27.22 13.50 43.92
N PHE A 85 27.01 14.82 43.96
CA PHE A 85 27.82 15.74 43.16
C PHE A 85 29.30 15.76 43.55
N GLN A 86 29.61 15.62 44.84
CA GLN A 86 30.99 15.54 45.33
C GLN A 86 31.66 14.20 44.94
N GLU A 87 30.91 13.09 44.98
CA GLU A 87 31.41 11.76 44.60
C GLU A 87 31.60 11.64 43.08
N TYR A 88 30.78 12.32 42.28
CA TYR A 88 30.79 12.27 40.81
C TYR A 88 30.99 13.66 40.20
N PRO A 89 32.24 14.14 40.00
CA PRO A 89 32.49 15.47 39.46
C PRO A 89 31.92 15.71 38.05
N LYS A 90 31.78 14.66 37.22
CA LYS A 90 31.15 14.79 35.89
C LYS A 90 29.63 14.84 35.93
N LEU A 91 29.00 14.54 37.07
CA LEU A 91 27.55 14.58 37.22
C LEU A 91 27.10 16.04 37.24
N GLY A 92 26.56 16.53 36.14
CA GLY A 92 26.16 17.93 36.04
C GLY A 92 24.75 18.19 36.52
N MET A 93 23.85 17.21 36.35
CA MET A 93 22.43 17.36 36.62
C MET A 93 21.81 16.09 37.22
N ILE A 94 20.95 16.26 38.21
CA ILE A 94 20.21 15.20 38.92
C ILE A 94 18.71 15.50 38.86
N GLY A 95 17.90 14.49 38.50
CA GLY A 95 16.43 14.55 38.52
C GLY A 95 15.81 13.37 39.25
N MET A 96 14.53 13.50 39.61
CA MET A 96 13.81 12.46 40.38
C MET A 96 13.20 11.36 39.48
N VAL A 97 12.94 11.70 38.23
CA VAL A 97 12.50 10.79 37.16
C VAL A 97 13.27 11.10 35.89
N GLY A 98 13.59 10.09 35.10
CA GLY A 98 14.28 10.27 33.83
C GLY A 98 14.21 9.06 32.91
N ASN A 99 14.64 9.26 31.67
CA ASN A 99 14.52 8.26 30.60
C ASN A 99 15.86 7.60 30.28
N THR A 100 15.92 6.28 30.34
CA THR A 100 17.08 5.52 29.84
C THR A 100 16.94 5.13 28.37
N ARG A 101 15.74 5.26 27.83
CA ARG A 101 15.39 5.04 26.41
C ARG A 101 14.10 5.81 26.12
N LEU A 102 13.94 6.44 24.95
CA LEU A 102 12.61 6.87 24.48
C LEU A 102 12.11 5.90 23.39
N GLY A 103 10.81 5.96 23.10
CA GLY A 103 10.18 5.17 22.05
C GLY A 103 10.47 5.69 20.64
N LYS A 104 9.72 5.20 19.64
CA LYS A 104 9.73 5.75 18.27
C LYS A 104 9.38 7.25 18.28
N GLU A 105 8.47 7.64 19.18
CA GLU A 105 8.21 9.04 19.49
C GLU A 105 9.19 9.58 20.55
N ILE A 106 9.90 10.65 20.19
CA ILE A 106 10.84 11.36 21.06
C ILE A 106 10.06 12.23 22.05
N THR A 107 9.39 11.58 23.00
CA THR A 107 8.78 12.24 24.18
C THR A 107 9.03 11.39 25.43
N PRO A 108 9.21 11.99 26.62
CA PRO A 108 9.56 11.26 27.85
C PRO A 108 8.52 10.22 28.26
N TRP A 109 7.27 10.49 27.91
CA TRP A 109 6.10 9.74 28.36
C TRP A 109 5.45 8.88 27.27
N SER A 110 6.04 8.78 26.07
CA SER A 110 5.54 7.93 24.98
C SER A 110 5.60 6.43 25.28
N GLU A 111 4.81 5.68 24.51
CA GLU A 111 4.92 4.23 24.43
C GLU A 111 6.31 3.79 23.93
N GLY A 112 6.88 2.78 24.57
CA GLY A 112 8.23 2.26 24.26
C GLY A 112 9.39 3.03 24.91
N ALA A 113 9.13 4.16 25.58
CA ALA A 113 10.10 4.83 26.44
C ALA A 113 10.30 4.06 27.76
N VAL A 114 11.55 3.93 28.19
CA VAL A 114 11.94 3.30 29.46
C VAL A 114 12.28 4.41 30.46
N ARG A 115 11.51 4.46 31.55
CA ARG A 115 11.61 5.47 32.61
C ARG A 115 12.14 4.82 33.88
N ILE A 116 12.92 5.57 34.64
CA ILE A 116 13.40 5.18 35.97
C ILE A 116 13.19 6.33 36.95
N GLY A 117 13.14 6.03 38.25
CA GLY A 117 12.90 7.00 39.31
C GLY A 117 11.55 6.80 39.99
N GLN A 118 11.29 7.64 40.99
CA GLN A 118 10.13 7.50 41.86
C GLN A 118 9.64 8.86 42.37
N LEU A 119 8.33 9.05 42.37
CA LEU A 119 7.64 10.15 43.05
C LEU A 119 6.30 9.68 43.63
N TYR A 120 5.75 10.45 44.55
CA TYR A 120 4.31 10.41 44.83
C TYR A 120 3.59 11.44 43.96
N ALA A 121 2.44 11.07 43.40
CA ALA A 121 1.63 11.97 42.58
C ALA A 121 0.14 11.80 42.92
N ASP A 122 -0.59 12.92 42.99
CA ASP A 122 -2.05 12.91 42.92
C ASP A 122 -2.49 12.96 41.45
N VAL A 123 -3.52 12.18 41.10
CA VAL A 123 -4.09 12.11 39.75
C VAL A 123 -5.61 12.09 39.89
N ILE A 124 -6.19 13.22 40.34
CA ILE A 124 -7.61 13.63 40.40
C ILE A 124 -8.62 12.64 41.05
N THR A 125 -8.28 11.36 41.24
CA THR A 125 -9.16 10.30 41.76
C THR A 125 -8.47 9.27 42.67
N LYS A 126 -7.13 9.33 42.86
CA LYS A 126 -6.38 8.50 43.82
C LYS A 126 -4.93 8.98 44.00
N ASN A 127 -4.47 9.07 45.25
CA ASN A 127 -3.04 9.14 45.59
C ASN A 127 -2.35 7.83 45.20
N ALA A 128 -1.36 7.88 44.30
CA ALA A 128 -0.64 6.69 43.86
C ALA A 128 0.89 6.89 43.95
N LYS A 129 1.59 5.87 44.44
CA LYS A 129 3.06 5.79 44.34
C LYS A 129 3.44 5.44 42.90
N ALA A 130 4.01 6.39 42.16
CA ALA A 130 4.48 6.17 40.80
C ALA A 130 5.89 5.56 40.82
N LYS A 131 5.98 4.22 40.85
CA LYS A 131 7.26 3.49 40.78
C LYS A 131 7.56 3.11 39.33
N LEU A 132 8.32 3.96 38.64
CA LEU A 132 8.62 3.80 37.21
C LEU A 132 9.81 2.85 36.94
N GLY A 133 10.74 2.77 37.89
CA GLY A 133 11.92 1.90 37.84
C GLY A 133 12.93 2.30 38.91
N MET A 134 13.99 1.51 39.11
CA MET A 134 15.06 1.83 40.07
C MET A 134 16.39 2.02 39.35
N ALA A 135 17.17 3.00 39.79
CA ALA A 135 18.52 3.22 39.27
C ALA A 135 19.43 2.01 39.56
N ASN A 136 20.25 1.62 38.60
CA ASN A 136 21.25 0.57 38.78
C ASN A 136 22.54 1.16 39.40
N GLY A 137 22.74 0.93 40.70
CA GLY A 137 23.83 1.53 41.49
C GLY A 137 23.39 2.80 42.21
N LYS A 138 24.33 3.61 42.74
CA LYS A 138 24.01 4.84 43.51
C LYS A 138 23.27 5.90 42.67
N LYS A 139 23.53 5.92 41.37
CA LYS A 139 22.89 6.75 40.35
C LYS A 139 22.97 6.05 39.00
N GLN A 140 22.04 6.34 38.11
CA GLN A 140 22.06 5.83 36.74
C GLN A 140 21.96 6.99 35.76
N ASN A 141 22.85 7.00 34.75
CA ASN A 141 22.81 8.00 33.68
C ASN A 141 21.53 7.84 32.86
N VAL A 142 20.91 8.96 32.52
CA VAL A 142 19.69 9.04 31.72
C VAL A 142 19.88 10.04 30.59
N ILE A 143 19.08 9.88 29.54
CA ILE A 143 19.03 10.77 28.39
C ILE A 143 18.55 12.15 28.83
N SER A 144 17.43 12.18 29.54
CA SER A 144 16.78 13.37 30.07
C SER A 144 16.12 13.09 31.41
N ILE A 145 15.89 14.15 32.18
CA ILE A 145 15.10 14.13 33.41
C ILE A 145 13.83 14.97 33.28
N ASP A 146 12.86 14.68 34.14
CA ASP A 146 11.64 15.47 34.26
C ASP A 146 11.88 16.79 34.99
N GLY A 147 11.24 17.85 34.51
CA GLY A 147 11.42 19.22 34.96
C GLY A 147 10.88 19.56 36.35
N LEU A 148 10.09 18.69 36.99
CA LEU A 148 9.49 18.95 38.32
C LEU A 148 10.53 19.34 39.38
N LEU A 149 11.71 18.71 39.32
CA LEU A 149 12.86 19.02 40.16
C LEU A 149 14.14 18.65 39.43
N MET A 150 14.99 19.65 39.23
CA MET A 150 16.31 19.47 38.62
C MET A 150 17.37 20.12 39.51
N ALA A 151 18.31 19.33 40.02
CA ALA A 151 19.47 19.85 40.75
C ALA A 151 20.69 19.87 39.84
N THR A 152 21.50 20.92 39.90
CA THR A 152 22.74 21.07 39.13
C THR A 152 23.91 21.54 40.01
N GLN A 153 25.14 21.26 39.57
CA GLN A 153 26.37 21.83 40.18
C GLN A 153 27.17 22.74 39.23
N TYR A 154 26.65 22.95 38.02
CA TYR A 154 27.23 23.81 36.99
C TYR A 154 26.15 24.73 36.41
N ASP A 155 26.57 25.93 36.02
CA ASP A 155 25.70 26.89 35.33
C ASP A 155 25.82 26.72 33.82
N LEU A 156 24.73 26.28 33.20
CA LEU A 156 24.53 26.32 31.75
C LEU A 156 23.29 27.17 31.47
N SER A 157 23.39 28.07 30.50
CA SER A 157 22.27 28.94 30.14
C SER A 157 21.13 28.11 29.56
N TRP A 158 19.91 28.36 30.04
CA TRP A 158 18.70 27.78 29.49
C TRP A 158 18.45 28.37 28.10
N ARG A 159 18.02 27.54 27.14
CA ARG A 159 17.81 27.90 25.73
C ARG A 159 16.55 28.76 25.50
N GLU A 160 16.54 29.97 26.07
CA GLU A 160 15.50 30.99 25.86
C GLU A 160 15.34 31.40 24.38
N ASP A 161 16.39 31.20 23.58
CA ASP A 161 16.37 31.40 22.13
C ASP A 161 15.45 30.40 21.40
N LEU A 162 15.26 29.20 21.95
CA LEU A 162 14.43 28.15 21.36
C LEU A 162 13.12 27.90 22.10
N PHE A 163 13.15 27.85 23.43
CA PHE A 163 12.00 27.45 24.25
C PHE A 163 11.51 28.66 25.03
N GLN A 164 10.42 29.26 24.55
CA GLN A 164 9.81 30.46 25.13
C GLN A 164 8.47 30.17 25.81
N GLY A 165 8.16 28.89 26.03
CA GLY A 165 6.95 28.43 26.73
C GLY A 165 7.28 27.71 28.03
N TRP A 166 6.50 26.67 28.31
CA TRP A 166 6.51 25.93 29.58
C TRP A 166 6.87 24.45 29.42
N ASP A 167 7.10 23.98 28.18
CA ASP A 167 7.38 22.58 27.86
C ASP A 167 8.79 22.41 27.28
N MET A 168 9.32 21.19 27.36
CA MET A 168 10.58 20.73 26.74
C MET A 168 11.87 21.41 27.21
N TYR A 169 11.79 22.36 28.15
CA TYR A 169 12.94 23.08 28.70
C TYR A 169 13.88 22.15 29.50
N ASP A 170 13.31 21.15 30.18
CA ASP A 170 13.97 20.12 30.98
C ASP A 170 14.72 19.11 30.10
N LEU A 171 14.07 18.62 29.04
CA LEU A 171 14.74 17.79 28.04
C LEU A 171 15.87 18.57 27.35
N SER A 172 15.59 19.82 26.92
CA SER A 172 16.59 20.67 26.27
C SER A 172 17.80 20.88 27.19
N GLN A 173 17.57 21.19 28.46
CA GLN A 173 18.66 21.41 29.40
C GLN A 173 19.46 20.12 29.64
N SER A 174 18.78 18.97 29.75
CA SER A 174 19.47 17.67 29.84
C SER A 174 20.43 17.45 28.66
N MET A 175 19.99 17.79 27.43
CA MET A 175 20.82 17.68 26.23
C MET A 175 21.98 18.68 26.21
N GLU A 176 21.79 19.90 26.68
CA GLU A 176 22.87 20.88 26.80
C GLU A 176 23.94 20.45 27.81
N PHE A 177 23.55 19.79 28.91
CA PHE A 177 24.51 19.17 29.83
C PHE A 177 25.31 18.04 29.15
N TRP A 178 24.65 17.18 28.37
CA TRP A 178 25.34 16.16 27.56
C TRP A 178 26.31 16.78 26.54
N ARG A 179 25.87 17.81 25.80
CA ARG A 179 26.71 18.55 24.83
C ARG A 179 27.92 19.22 25.48
N ALA A 180 27.75 19.73 26.70
CA ALA A 180 28.83 20.32 27.49
C ALA A 180 29.78 19.28 28.13
N GLY A 181 29.50 17.98 27.95
CA GLY A 181 30.34 16.88 28.44
C GLY A 181 30.05 16.43 29.86
N TYR A 182 28.92 16.82 30.43
CA TYR A 182 28.46 16.42 31.75
C TYR A 182 27.44 15.28 31.68
N GLU A 183 27.31 14.54 32.78
CA GLU A 183 26.31 13.49 32.92
C GLU A 183 25.01 14.04 33.51
N VAL A 184 23.89 13.49 33.03
CA VAL A 184 22.55 13.66 33.61
C VAL A 184 22.15 12.32 34.23
N ALA A 185 21.69 12.32 35.48
CA ALA A 185 21.38 11.07 36.18
C ALA A 185 20.14 11.14 37.08
N VAL A 186 19.57 9.96 37.36
CA VAL A 186 18.57 9.73 38.40
C VAL A 186 19.23 8.99 39.56
N PRO A 187 19.06 9.41 40.83
CA PRO A 187 19.66 8.76 41.97
C PRO A 187 18.91 7.48 42.33
N TYR A 188 19.57 6.60 43.07
CA TYR A 188 18.88 5.48 43.72
C TYR A 188 18.00 6.01 44.85
N MET A 189 16.72 5.65 44.80
CA MET A 189 15.73 5.99 45.81
C MET A 189 15.04 4.72 46.29
N GLU A 190 15.20 4.40 47.57
CA GLU A 190 14.45 3.32 48.21
C GLU A 190 12.98 3.72 48.34
N GLU A 191 12.74 4.95 48.80
CA GLU A 191 11.44 5.61 48.86
C GLU A 191 11.46 6.93 48.08
N PRO A 192 10.33 7.36 47.48
CA PRO A 192 10.26 8.61 46.74
C PRO A 192 10.67 9.81 47.60
N TRP A 193 11.47 10.72 47.04
CA TRP A 193 11.95 11.91 47.76
C TRP A 193 11.02 13.11 47.65
N VAL A 194 10.11 13.09 46.68
CA VAL A 194 9.22 14.20 46.37
C VAL A 194 7.78 13.74 46.20
N PHE A 195 6.86 14.66 46.46
CA PHE A 195 5.45 14.59 46.12
C PHE A 195 5.16 15.70 45.10
N HIS A 196 4.43 15.39 44.03
CA HIS A 196 4.03 16.34 42.99
C HIS A 196 2.51 16.42 42.92
N ASP A 197 1.97 17.61 43.16
CA ASP A 197 0.52 17.88 43.10
C ASP A 197 0.12 18.22 41.66
N ASN A 198 -0.28 17.22 40.87
CA ASN A 198 -0.62 17.43 39.46
C ASN A 198 -2.03 18.03 39.32
N ASP A 199 -2.12 19.29 38.93
CA ASP A 199 -3.33 19.88 38.38
C ASP A 199 -3.53 19.45 36.89
N VAL A 200 -4.61 19.89 36.25
CA VAL A 200 -4.92 19.59 34.84
C VAL A 200 -3.77 20.03 33.91
N LEU A 201 -3.17 19.07 33.19
CA LEU A 201 -2.09 19.33 32.24
C LEU A 201 -2.53 20.30 31.13
N ASN A 202 -1.80 21.40 30.98
CA ASN A 202 -1.97 22.30 29.84
C ASN A 202 -1.12 21.83 28.65
N MET A 203 -1.78 21.26 27.65
CA MET A 203 -1.13 20.69 26.46
C MET A 203 -1.25 21.57 25.20
N GLU A 204 -1.75 22.80 25.32
CA GLU A 204 -2.10 23.67 24.17
C GLU A 204 -0.93 23.87 23.19
N ASN A 205 0.29 24.03 23.72
CA ASN A 205 1.50 24.30 22.91
C ASN A 205 2.52 23.16 22.94
N TYR A 206 2.18 22.01 23.52
CA TYR A 206 3.11 20.91 23.72
C TYR A 206 3.72 20.41 22.40
N GLU A 207 2.89 20.20 21.37
CA GLU A 207 3.34 19.73 20.05
C GLU A 207 4.25 20.75 19.33
N LYS A 208 4.02 22.05 19.54
CA LYS A 208 4.91 23.10 19.01
C LYS A 208 6.32 22.97 19.60
N TRP A 209 6.43 22.85 20.92
CA TRP A 209 7.73 22.74 21.60
C TRP A 209 8.39 21.38 21.35
N LYS A 210 7.60 20.30 21.28
CA LYS A 210 8.08 18.96 20.85
C LYS A 210 8.75 19.04 19.48
N LYS A 211 8.11 19.67 18.48
CA LYS A 211 8.69 19.86 17.15
C LYS A 211 10.02 20.62 17.20
N ILE A 212 10.10 21.68 18.01
CA ILE A 212 11.34 22.45 18.19
C ILE A 212 12.44 21.59 18.85
N PHE A 213 12.10 20.83 19.89
CA PHE A 213 13.04 19.93 20.57
C PHE A 213 13.57 18.84 19.63
N VAL A 214 12.67 18.14 18.94
CA VAL A 214 13.04 17.09 17.97
C VAL A 214 13.95 17.66 16.89
N ARG A 215 13.62 18.84 16.35
CA ARG A 215 14.45 19.53 15.36
C ARG A 215 15.86 19.80 15.85
N GLU A 216 16.01 20.27 17.10
CA GLU A 216 17.31 20.66 17.65
C GLU A 216 18.15 19.47 18.14
N TYR A 217 17.53 18.46 18.77
CA TYR A 217 18.24 17.46 19.57
C TYR A 217 18.06 16.01 19.13
N ARG A 218 17.29 15.71 18.06
CA ARG A 218 17.05 14.33 17.61
C ARG A 218 18.34 13.52 17.42
N ARG A 219 19.41 14.15 16.95
CA ARG A 219 20.69 13.47 16.69
C ARG A 219 21.48 13.20 17.96
N ASP A 220 21.54 14.16 18.87
CA ASP A 220 22.11 13.95 20.21
C ASP A 220 21.40 12.80 20.91
N TYR A 221 20.08 12.76 20.74
CA TYR A 221 19.20 11.71 21.25
C TYR A 221 19.48 10.33 20.61
N THR A 222 19.46 10.19 19.28
CA THR A 222 19.61 8.89 18.61
C THR A 222 21.00 8.27 18.80
N ARG A 223 22.02 9.10 19.04
CA ARG A 223 23.40 8.66 19.26
C ARG A 223 23.77 8.44 20.72
N TRP A 224 22.84 8.70 21.65
CA TRP A 224 23.10 8.51 23.06
C TRP A 224 23.32 7.04 23.40
N SER A 225 24.46 6.72 24.02
CA SER A 225 24.90 5.35 24.30
C SER A 225 25.05 5.06 25.80
N GLY A 226 24.51 5.93 26.67
CA GLY A 226 24.74 5.85 28.12
C GLY A 226 26.09 6.40 28.57
N LYS A 227 26.94 6.80 27.63
CA LYS A 227 28.24 7.45 27.85
C LYS A 227 28.24 8.83 27.21
N GLN A 228 29.19 9.68 27.61
CA GLN A 228 29.40 11.01 27.03
C GLN A 228 29.32 10.94 25.50
N LEU A 229 28.56 11.84 24.87
CA LEU A 229 28.53 11.96 23.42
C LEU A 229 29.95 12.32 22.95
N GLU A 230 30.71 11.32 22.49
CA GLU A 230 31.96 11.57 21.80
C GLU A 230 31.61 12.28 20.50
N GLY A 231 31.91 13.58 20.44
CA GLY A 231 31.59 14.47 19.33
C GLY A 231 32.31 14.11 18.03
N THR A 232 32.01 12.96 17.45
CA THR A 232 32.37 12.64 16.07
C THR A 232 31.28 13.19 15.17
N LYS A 233 31.46 14.45 14.78
CA LYS A 233 30.77 15.02 13.61
C LYS A 233 30.94 14.02 12.45
N PRO A 234 29.88 13.64 11.72
CA PRO A 234 29.99 12.73 10.58
C PRO A 234 31.06 13.21 9.60
N SER A 235 31.81 12.28 9.01
CA SER A 235 32.84 12.65 8.04
C SER A 235 32.27 13.10 6.70
N ARG A 236 30.95 12.96 6.49
CA ARG A 236 30.26 13.21 5.22
C ARG A 236 29.13 14.22 5.41
N ALA A 237 28.88 15.03 4.39
CA ALA A 237 27.71 15.89 4.33
C ALA A 237 26.99 15.79 2.97
N VAL A 238 25.67 15.77 3.01
CA VAL A 238 24.79 16.05 1.88
C VAL A 238 24.23 17.45 2.09
N TYR A 239 24.29 18.31 1.09
CA TYR A 239 23.79 19.67 1.24
C TYR A 239 22.90 20.10 0.08
N GLN A 240 22.02 21.05 0.37
CA GLN A 240 21.15 21.71 -0.60
C GLN A 240 21.15 23.22 -0.36
N ILE A 241 20.99 23.99 -1.43
CA ILE A 241 20.81 25.44 -1.37
C ILE A 241 19.38 25.73 -1.84
N LEU A 242 18.58 26.40 -1.00
CA LEU A 242 17.15 26.63 -1.21
C LEU A 242 16.84 28.13 -1.22
N ASP A 243 16.39 28.65 -2.36
CA ASP A 243 15.98 30.04 -2.56
C ASP A 243 14.49 30.25 -2.25
N LYS A 244 14.14 31.24 -1.43
CA LYS A 244 12.75 31.60 -1.09
C LYS A 244 11.86 31.87 -2.31
N LYS A 245 12.42 32.29 -3.46
CA LYS A 245 11.67 32.52 -4.71
C LYS A 245 11.26 31.22 -5.39
N GLN A 246 12.00 30.15 -5.16
CA GLN A 246 11.77 28.81 -5.72
C GLN A 246 10.99 27.90 -4.75
N TYR A 247 10.71 28.37 -3.54
CA TYR A 247 10.15 27.61 -2.42
C TYR A 247 8.72 27.06 -2.62
N LYS A 248 7.95 27.57 -3.61
CA LYS A 248 6.50 27.30 -3.66
C LYS A 248 6.11 25.82 -3.82
N ILE A 249 7.01 24.92 -4.26
CA ILE A 249 6.77 23.46 -4.24
C ILE A 249 8.04 22.63 -4.05
N SER A 250 8.95 22.99 -3.16
CA SER A 250 9.89 21.97 -2.68
C SER A 250 10.36 22.32 -1.29
N PHE A 251 9.96 21.50 -0.33
CA PHE A 251 10.68 21.42 0.92
C PHE A 251 11.95 20.59 0.64
N PRO A 252 13.14 20.85 1.23
CA PRO A 252 14.29 19.99 0.96
C PRO A 252 13.90 18.54 1.23
N TYR A 253 13.78 17.75 0.16
CA TYR A 253 13.24 16.41 0.24
C TYR A 253 14.18 15.55 1.08
N PRO A 254 13.72 14.92 2.18
CA PRO A 254 14.55 13.96 2.87
C PRO A 254 15.06 12.87 1.90
N PRO A 255 16.28 12.37 2.03
CA PRO A 255 16.76 11.26 1.21
C PRO A 255 15.88 10.03 1.46
N LEU A 256 15.75 9.16 0.47
CA LEU A 256 15.16 7.83 0.70
C LEU A 256 16.13 6.93 1.49
N TYR A 257 17.44 7.06 1.27
CA TYR A 257 18.41 6.04 1.70
C TYR A 257 19.33 6.43 2.87
N GLU A 258 20.01 7.58 2.86
CA GLU A 258 21.23 7.72 3.66
C GLU A 258 21.05 8.33 5.05
N GLU A 259 21.50 7.59 6.07
CA GLU A 259 21.45 7.95 7.49
C GLU A 259 22.82 8.38 8.04
N ASP A 260 23.92 8.02 7.36
CA ASP A 260 25.31 8.23 7.81
C ASP A 260 25.99 9.48 7.20
N ALA A 261 25.22 10.56 6.99
CA ALA A 261 25.72 11.86 6.54
C ALA A 261 25.02 13.03 7.25
N ASP A 262 25.68 14.19 7.30
CA ASP A 262 25.05 15.45 7.70
C ASP A 262 24.24 16.05 6.57
N TYR A 263 22.93 16.18 6.75
CA TYR A 263 22.04 16.85 5.82
C TYR A 263 21.97 18.34 6.16
N LEU A 264 22.49 19.21 5.29
CA LEU A 264 22.57 20.65 5.49
C LEU A 264 21.73 21.38 4.43
N CYS A 265 20.83 22.27 4.82
CA CYS A 265 20.08 23.09 3.88
C CYS A 265 20.37 24.57 4.13
N PHE A 266 21.01 25.23 3.17
CA PHE A 266 21.29 26.66 3.23
C PHE A 266 20.13 27.43 2.60
N THR A 267 19.49 28.33 3.34
CA THR A 267 18.26 28.99 2.84
C THR A 267 18.08 30.42 3.35
N ASP A 268 17.44 31.27 2.54
CA ASP A 268 16.95 32.59 2.93
C ASP A 268 15.44 32.59 3.27
N CYS A 269 14.81 31.41 3.31
CA CYS A 269 13.41 31.21 3.67
C CYS A 269 13.25 31.05 5.19
N LYS A 270 13.12 32.17 5.93
CA LYS A 270 13.12 32.17 7.42
C LYS A 270 12.01 31.34 8.09
N ASN A 271 10.96 30.99 7.38
CA ASN A 271 9.83 30.19 7.86
C ASN A 271 9.95 28.69 7.53
N LEU A 272 11.04 28.26 6.87
CA LEU A 272 11.31 26.86 6.58
C LEU A 272 11.56 26.05 7.88
N THR A 273 11.01 24.85 7.99
CA THR A 273 11.20 23.97 9.17
C THR A 273 11.40 22.51 8.80
N SER A 274 12.54 21.91 9.12
CA SER A 274 12.82 20.49 8.83
C SER A 274 13.23 19.76 10.10
N SER A 275 12.84 18.49 10.20
CA SER A 275 13.30 17.52 11.21
C SER A 275 14.45 16.62 10.72
N TYR A 276 14.74 16.65 9.42
CA TYR A 276 15.75 15.85 8.73
C TYR A 276 16.96 16.69 8.28
N TRP A 277 16.70 17.88 7.72
CA TRP A 277 17.74 18.81 7.27
C TRP A 277 18.11 19.80 8.37
N ASN A 278 19.41 19.96 8.61
CA ASN A 278 19.94 21.05 9.42
C ASN A 278 19.87 22.37 8.62
N LEU A 279 18.91 23.21 8.97
CA LEU A 279 18.64 24.47 8.27
C LEU A 279 19.63 25.57 8.69
N ILE A 280 20.36 26.11 7.74
CA ILE A 280 21.33 27.19 7.93
C ILE A 280 20.81 28.43 7.24
N PHE A 281 20.25 29.34 8.03
CA PHE A 281 19.67 30.58 7.51
C PHE A 281 20.73 31.60 7.10
N VAL A 282 20.53 32.20 5.93
CA VAL A 282 21.38 33.24 5.32
C VAL A 282 20.50 34.39 4.81
N GLU A 283 21.06 35.58 4.62
CA GLU A 283 20.26 36.74 4.17
C GLU A 283 19.85 36.64 2.70
N ASP A 284 20.78 36.17 1.86
CA ASP A 284 20.59 35.91 0.44
C ASP A 284 21.47 34.73 0.04
N VAL A 285 20.86 33.65 -0.45
CA VAL A 285 21.58 32.44 -0.90
C VAL A 285 22.48 32.70 -2.11
N ASN A 286 22.24 33.77 -2.86
CA ASN A 286 22.98 34.11 -4.06
C ASN A 286 24.18 35.04 -3.79
N SER A 287 24.33 35.59 -2.58
CA SER A 287 25.40 36.53 -2.25
C SER A 287 26.77 35.87 -2.18
N SER A 288 27.83 36.62 -2.51
CA SER A 288 29.22 36.13 -2.42
C SER A 288 29.61 35.74 -0.99
N GLU A 289 29.14 36.48 0.01
CA GLU A 289 29.37 36.21 1.43
C GLU A 289 28.76 34.87 1.86
N THR A 290 27.55 34.57 1.39
CA THR A 290 26.90 33.28 1.65
C THR A 290 27.68 32.12 1.05
N LYS A 291 28.18 32.26 -0.18
CA LYS A 291 28.98 31.21 -0.84
C LYS A 291 30.26 30.89 -0.06
N GLU A 292 30.97 31.91 0.42
CA GLU A 292 32.15 31.74 1.28
C GLU A 292 31.80 31.04 2.60
N LYS A 293 30.66 31.39 3.21
CA LYS A 293 30.16 30.74 4.43
C LYS A 293 29.83 29.26 4.19
N ILE A 294 29.20 28.91 3.07
CA ILE A 294 28.91 27.52 2.68
C ILE A 294 30.21 26.74 2.54
N GLU A 295 31.18 27.24 1.75
CA GLU A 295 32.47 26.60 1.54
C GLU A 295 33.22 26.35 2.87
N LYS A 296 33.22 27.34 3.76
CA LYS A 296 33.83 27.21 5.09
C LYS A 296 33.19 26.10 5.91
N ILE A 297 31.86 25.99 5.92
CA ILE A 297 31.14 24.95 6.68
C ILE A 297 31.42 23.56 6.07
N LEU A 298 31.38 23.45 4.75
CA LEU A 298 31.61 22.19 4.02
C LEU A 298 33.07 21.71 4.14
N SER A 299 34.05 22.62 4.26
CA SER A 299 35.47 22.27 4.47
C SER A 299 35.74 21.44 5.74
N GLY A 300 34.79 21.46 6.68
CA GLY A 300 34.85 20.66 7.91
C GLY A 300 34.39 19.20 7.74
N TYR A 301 34.12 18.73 6.53
CA TYR A 301 33.76 17.35 6.20
C TYR A 301 34.77 16.75 5.22
N LYS A 302 34.97 15.44 5.26
CA LYS A 302 35.88 14.73 4.32
C LYS A 302 35.29 14.62 2.92
N GLU A 303 33.98 14.38 2.83
CA GLU A 303 33.25 14.27 1.56
C GLU A 303 31.94 15.06 1.65
N CYS A 304 31.63 15.83 0.62
CA CYS A 304 30.38 16.58 0.51
C CYS A 304 29.70 16.32 -0.84
N ARG A 305 28.37 16.23 -0.85
CA ARG A 305 27.57 16.11 -2.08
C ARG A 305 26.42 17.10 -2.06
N GLU A 306 26.26 17.83 -3.16
CA GLU A 306 25.10 18.68 -3.36
C GLU A 306 23.95 17.88 -3.98
N ILE A 307 22.72 18.09 -3.50
CA ILE A 307 21.50 17.68 -4.17
C ILE A 307 20.72 18.95 -4.55
N LYS A 308 20.27 19.05 -5.79
CA LYS A 308 19.48 20.22 -6.24
C LYS A 308 18.07 20.18 -5.67
N GLN A 309 17.39 21.32 -5.68
CA GLN A 309 16.03 21.43 -5.11
C GLN A 309 15.03 20.47 -5.77
N ASN A 310 15.19 20.21 -7.07
CA ASN A 310 14.37 19.27 -7.84
C ASN A 310 14.95 17.86 -7.88
N GLU A 311 15.70 17.44 -6.86
CA GLU A 311 16.36 16.15 -6.82
C GLU A 311 16.13 15.45 -5.47
N ILE A 312 16.02 14.13 -5.52
CA ILE A 312 15.84 13.25 -4.35
C ILE A 312 16.92 12.18 -4.40
N GLN A 313 17.61 11.97 -3.29
CA GLN A 313 18.53 10.84 -3.15
C GLN A 313 17.76 9.53 -3.05
N THR A 314 18.01 8.63 -4.01
CA THR A 314 17.39 7.30 -4.12
C THR A 314 18.36 6.17 -3.76
N ASP A 315 19.67 6.42 -3.75
CA ASP A 315 20.71 5.43 -3.43
C ASP A 315 21.89 6.10 -2.70
N THR A 316 22.91 5.34 -2.30
CA THR A 316 24.13 5.88 -1.68
C THR A 316 24.81 6.92 -2.59
N LEU A 317 25.13 8.09 -2.01
CA LEU A 317 25.88 9.14 -2.73
C LEU A 317 27.40 9.00 -2.58
N PHE A 318 27.84 8.09 -1.72
CA PHE A 318 29.23 7.91 -1.31
C PHE A 318 29.65 6.44 -1.49
N GLY A 319 30.75 6.18 -2.21
CA GLY A 319 31.22 4.81 -2.49
C GLY A 319 31.92 4.66 -3.84
N LYS A 320 32.54 3.48 -4.07
CA LYS A 320 33.28 3.16 -5.31
C LYS A 320 32.40 2.63 -6.45
N GLU A 321 31.25 2.06 -6.13
CA GLU A 321 30.24 1.60 -7.10
C GLU A 321 29.09 2.62 -7.11
N GLN A 322 29.32 3.76 -7.76
CA GLN A 322 28.23 4.71 -8.02
C GLN A 322 27.34 4.10 -9.11
N THR A 323 26.09 3.79 -8.78
CA THR A 323 25.06 3.46 -9.75
C THR A 323 24.66 4.74 -10.50
N LEU A 324 24.21 4.60 -11.77
CA LEU A 324 23.76 5.73 -12.60
C LEU A 324 22.53 6.48 -12.02
N HIS A 325 21.94 5.97 -10.92
CA HIS A 325 20.61 6.31 -10.42
C HIS A 325 20.57 6.76 -8.95
N SER A 326 21.68 7.26 -8.40
CA SER A 326 21.74 7.68 -6.99
C SER A 326 20.89 8.92 -6.64
N VAL A 327 20.50 9.67 -7.67
CA VAL A 327 19.61 10.83 -7.55
C VAL A 327 18.51 10.75 -8.61
N MET A 328 17.27 10.98 -8.19
CA MET A 328 16.10 11.11 -9.05
C MET A 328 15.69 12.58 -9.17
N LYS A 329 15.44 13.05 -10.39
CA LYS A 329 14.85 14.37 -10.62
C LYS A 329 13.35 14.33 -10.35
N VAL A 330 12.90 15.26 -9.51
CA VAL A 330 11.49 15.57 -9.27
C VAL A 330 10.92 16.21 -10.53
N PRO A 331 9.80 15.68 -11.06
CA PRO A 331 9.30 16.11 -12.35
C PRO A 331 8.64 17.48 -12.29
N THR A 332 8.81 18.29 -13.33
CA THR A 332 8.02 19.53 -13.51
C THR A 332 6.61 19.21 -14.01
N PHE A 333 5.69 20.18 -13.99
CA PHE A 333 4.34 19.93 -14.50
C PHE A 333 4.26 19.73 -15.99
N GLU A 334 5.16 20.39 -16.73
CA GLU A 334 5.32 20.17 -18.15
C GLU A 334 5.81 18.75 -18.42
N GLU A 335 6.76 18.25 -17.62
CA GLU A 335 7.24 16.86 -17.69
C GLU A 335 6.14 15.85 -17.31
N LEU A 336 5.19 16.26 -16.47
CA LEU A 336 4.01 15.50 -16.07
C LEU A 336 2.82 15.65 -17.03
N GLY A 337 2.96 16.43 -18.11
CA GLY A 337 1.93 16.58 -19.15
C GLY A 337 0.75 17.49 -18.80
N ILE A 338 0.86 18.34 -17.76
CA ILE A 338 -0.22 19.21 -17.31
C ILE A 338 -0.11 20.58 -18.01
N SER A 339 -0.61 20.65 -19.24
CA SER A 339 -0.57 21.89 -20.03
C SER A 339 -1.52 22.98 -19.50
N GLY A 340 -1.02 24.21 -19.46
CA GLY A 340 -1.78 25.43 -19.18
C GLY A 340 -2.01 25.72 -17.69
N PHE A 341 -1.43 24.95 -16.78
CA PHE A 341 -1.50 25.25 -15.35
C PHE A 341 -0.67 26.48 -15.01
N GLN A 342 -1.24 27.41 -14.24
CA GLN A 342 -0.59 28.66 -13.85
C GLN A 342 -0.86 28.90 -12.35
N PRO A 343 0.15 28.79 -11.46
CA PRO A 343 -0.06 28.85 -10.01
C PRO A 343 -0.72 30.15 -9.53
N GLN A 344 -0.49 31.25 -10.23
CA GLN A 344 -1.08 32.55 -9.94
C GLN A 344 -2.60 32.63 -10.16
N ASN A 345 -3.18 31.67 -10.89
CA ASN A 345 -4.61 31.61 -11.15
C ASN A 345 -5.38 30.73 -10.14
N ILE A 346 -4.69 30.12 -9.17
CA ILE A 346 -5.33 29.28 -8.15
C ILE A 346 -6.23 30.16 -7.28
N VAL A 347 -7.53 29.83 -7.23
CA VAL A 347 -8.46 30.43 -6.28
C VAL A 347 -8.21 29.77 -4.92
N SER A 348 -7.56 30.49 -4.01
CA SER A 348 -7.07 29.92 -2.76
C SER A 348 -8.18 29.40 -1.85
N VAL A 349 -8.09 28.11 -1.49
CA VAL A 349 -8.94 27.45 -0.48
C VAL A 349 -8.27 27.43 0.89
N LYS A 350 -7.12 28.07 1.06
CA LYS A 350 -6.36 28.18 2.31
C LYS A 350 -6.59 29.51 3.01
N ASP A 351 -6.81 29.52 4.32
CA ASP A 351 -6.96 30.74 5.14
C ASP A 351 -5.60 31.35 5.54
N GLU A 352 -5.63 32.47 6.27
CA GLU A 352 -4.42 33.18 6.73
C GLU A 352 -3.57 32.38 7.72
N ASN A 353 -4.17 31.41 8.41
CA ASN A 353 -3.51 30.51 9.37
C ASN A 353 -3.00 29.23 8.70
N GLY A 354 -3.32 29.04 7.43
CA GLY A 354 -2.91 27.91 6.62
C GLY A 354 -3.86 26.71 6.65
N ASN A 355 -5.07 26.87 7.18
CA ASN A 355 -6.09 25.82 7.21
C ASN A 355 -7.00 25.88 5.99
N TYR A 356 -7.74 24.80 5.72
CA TYR A 356 -8.77 24.81 4.69
C TYR A 356 -9.91 25.78 5.04
N LYS A 357 -10.33 26.59 4.07
CA LYS A 357 -11.46 27.51 4.18
C LYS A 357 -12.76 26.73 4.10
N TYR A 358 -13.51 26.70 5.20
CA TYR A 358 -14.87 26.19 5.21
C TYR A 358 -15.75 27.06 6.09
N GLU A 359 -17.05 26.95 5.87
CA GLU A 359 -18.05 27.61 6.69
C GLU A 359 -18.59 26.60 7.70
N LYS A 360 -18.61 26.99 8.97
CA LYS A 360 -19.11 26.14 10.05
C LYS A 360 -20.57 25.78 9.85
N ASN A 361 -20.93 24.54 10.17
CA ASN A 361 -22.32 24.11 10.13
C ASN A 361 -23.15 24.85 11.17
N PRO A 362 -24.41 25.19 10.85
CA PRO A 362 -25.34 25.75 11.83
C PRO A 362 -25.51 24.83 13.05
N VAL A 363 -25.51 25.42 14.23
CA VAL A 363 -25.91 24.74 15.47
C VAL A 363 -27.40 25.00 15.67
N TYR A 364 -28.18 23.93 15.67
CA TYR A 364 -29.62 24.02 15.86
C TYR A 364 -29.97 23.73 17.32
N THR A 365 -30.84 24.54 17.91
CA THR A 365 -31.29 24.38 19.30
C THR A 365 -32.70 23.78 19.41
N ASP A 366 -33.45 23.76 18.31
CA ASP A 366 -34.85 23.35 18.26
C ASP A 366 -35.03 22.19 17.28
N GLY A 367 -35.42 21.01 17.77
CA GLY A 367 -35.62 19.83 16.94
C GLY A 367 -35.62 18.53 17.74
N LYS A 368 -36.17 17.45 17.17
CA LYS A 368 -36.35 16.17 17.85
C LYS A 368 -35.06 15.35 18.04
N TYR A 369 -34.00 15.63 17.28
CA TYR A 369 -32.73 14.90 17.37
C TYR A 369 -31.58 15.83 17.77
N GLU A 370 -31.42 16.05 19.08
CA GLU A 370 -30.39 16.95 19.63
C GLU A 370 -30.43 18.35 19.00
N GLY A 371 -31.64 18.90 18.88
CA GLY A 371 -31.87 20.22 18.28
C GLY A 371 -32.02 20.19 16.76
N ARG A 372 -31.97 19.03 16.09
CA ARG A 372 -32.15 18.91 14.63
C ARG A 372 -33.52 18.35 14.22
N GLU A 373 -33.97 18.74 13.03
CA GLU A 373 -35.30 18.39 12.50
C GLU A 373 -35.37 16.92 12.08
N TYR A 374 -34.36 16.42 11.37
CA TYR A 374 -34.29 15.05 10.84
C TYR A 374 -33.24 14.20 11.55
N LEU A 375 -33.38 12.87 11.47
CA LEU A 375 -32.35 11.96 11.94
C LEU A 375 -31.19 11.92 10.94
N LEU A 376 -31.51 11.84 9.64
CA LEU A 376 -30.54 11.67 8.56
C LEU A 376 -30.78 12.68 7.44
N THR A 377 -29.72 13.32 6.96
CA THR A 377 -29.70 13.98 5.65
C THR A 377 -28.92 13.10 4.68
N ILE A 378 -29.53 12.71 3.56
CA ILE A 378 -28.83 12.12 2.43
C ILE A 378 -28.45 13.24 1.48
N GLY A 379 -27.17 13.37 1.17
CA GLY A 379 -26.60 14.49 0.45
C GLY A 379 -25.77 14.07 -0.76
N MET A 380 -26.03 14.69 -1.91
CA MET A 380 -25.28 14.42 -3.15
C MET A 380 -25.10 15.68 -4.01
N PRO A 381 -23.90 15.94 -4.53
CA PRO A 381 -23.73 16.82 -5.68
C PRO A 381 -24.10 16.07 -6.97
N VAL A 382 -24.74 16.77 -7.92
CA VAL A 382 -25.27 16.17 -9.14
C VAL A 382 -24.88 16.97 -10.38
N SER A 383 -24.53 16.29 -11.48
CA SER A 383 -24.20 16.94 -12.77
C SER A 383 -24.50 16.09 -14.02
N ASN A 384 -25.64 16.33 -14.69
CA ASN A 384 -26.00 15.66 -15.96
C ASN A 384 -25.92 14.12 -15.93
N GLN A 385 -26.60 13.49 -14.97
CA GLN A 385 -26.49 12.06 -14.68
C GLN A 385 -27.81 11.32 -14.92
N ILE A 386 -28.55 11.72 -15.96
CA ILE A 386 -29.88 11.17 -16.27
C ILE A 386 -29.89 9.65 -16.47
N ARG A 387 -28.75 9.06 -16.84
CA ARG A 387 -28.60 7.61 -17.06
C ARG A 387 -28.49 6.79 -15.77
N THR A 388 -28.07 7.40 -14.67
CA THR A 388 -27.77 6.70 -13.40
C THR A 388 -28.62 7.19 -12.24
N ILE A 389 -29.08 8.44 -12.25
CA ILE A 389 -29.72 9.10 -11.11
C ILE A 389 -30.96 8.36 -10.61
N ASP A 390 -31.85 7.89 -11.50
CA ASP A 390 -33.05 7.16 -11.08
C ASP A 390 -32.71 5.84 -10.37
N ARG A 391 -31.68 5.14 -10.86
CA ARG A 391 -31.17 3.92 -10.19
C ARG A 391 -30.58 4.25 -8.82
N CYS A 392 -29.76 5.29 -8.72
CA CYS A 392 -29.21 5.75 -7.43
C CYS A 392 -30.35 6.04 -6.43
N LEU A 393 -31.30 6.90 -6.82
CA LEU A 393 -32.38 7.37 -5.96
C LEU A 393 -33.36 6.26 -5.56
N SER A 394 -33.73 5.37 -6.49
CA SER A 394 -34.60 4.23 -6.19
C SER A 394 -34.01 3.27 -5.15
N HIS A 395 -32.68 3.12 -5.10
CA HIS A 395 -32.03 2.21 -4.14
C HIS A 395 -31.75 2.86 -2.78
N ILE A 396 -31.76 4.19 -2.67
CA ILE A 396 -31.76 4.89 -1.36
C ILE A 396 -33.18 5.19 -0.87
N LYS A 397 -34.20 5.09 -1.71
CA LYS A 397 -35.60 5.33 -1.34
C LYS A 397 -36.05 4.59 -0.08
N PRO A 398 -35.65 3.33 0.19
CA PRO A 398 -36.00 2.67 1.44
C PRO A 398 -35.52 3.43 2.69
N LEU A 399 -34.38 4.11 2.65
CA LEU A 399 -33.91 4.96 3.76
C LEU A 399 -34.81 6.19 3.95
N LEU A 400 -35.24 6.82 2.85
CA LEU A 400 -36.15 7.97 2.89
C LEU A 400 -37.54 7.57 3.41
N ASP A 401 -37.99 6.35 3.11
CA ASP A 401 -39.30 5.85 3.51
C ASP A 401 -39.33 5.33 4.97
N GLN A 402 -38.24 4.71 5.44
CA GLN A 402 -38.19 4.04 6.75
C GLN A 402 -37.65 4.92 7.87
N LEU A 403 -36.77 5.86 7.55
CA LEU A 403 -36.16 6.77 8.53
C LEU A 403 -36.79 8.15 8.42
N ASP A 404 -36.67 8.92 9.49
CA ASP A 404 -36.94 10.34 9.40
C ASP A 404 -35.76 11.04 8.72
N ALA A 405 -35.80 11.05 7.39
CA ALA A 405 -34.71 11.49 6.55
C ALA A 405 -35.15 12.52 5.51
N GLU A 406 -34.21 13.37 5.10
CA GLU A 406 -34.38 14.29 3.97
C GLU A 406 -33.33 14.00 2.88
N LEU A 407 -33.65 14.38 1.63
CA LEU A 407 -32.72 14.34 0.50
C LEU A 407 -32.35 15.77 0.08
N VAL A 408 -31.05 16.07 0.06
CA VAL A 408 -30.53 17.40 -0.33
C VAL A 408 -29.55 17.22 -1.49
N VAL A 409 -29.78 17.94 -2.59
CA VAL A 409 -29.00 17.84 -3.82
C VAL A 409 -28.36 19.17 -4.15
N ALA A 410 -27.06 19.20 -4.41
CA ALA A 410 -26.39 20.35 -5.03
C ALA A 410 -26.34 20.15 -6.55
N ASP A 411 -27.13 20.93 -7.28
CA ASP A 411 -27.08 20.98 -8.74
C ASP A 411 -25.91 21.84 -9.21
N THR A 412 -24.98 21.22 -9.93
CA THR A 412 -23.76 21.88 -10.43
C THR A 412 -23.87 22.46 -11.83
N GLY A 413 -25.07 22.42 -12.43
CA GLY A 413 -25.35 22.98 -13.75
C GLY A 413 -25.97 21.98 -14.72
N SER A 414 -26.87 21.12 -14.23
CA SER A 414 -27.53 20.10 -15.03
C SER A 414 -28.53 20.69 -16.03
N THR A 415 -28.61 20.10 -17.23
CA THR A 415 -29.48 20.56 -18.33
C THR A 415 -30.21 19.42 -19.06
N ASP A 416 -30.06 18.18 -18.58
CA ASP A 416 -30.49 16.95 -19.26
C ASP A 416 -31.75 16.29 -18.65
N GLY A 417 -32.43 16.95 -17.71
CA GLY A 417 -33.59 16.41 -16.99
C GLY A 417 -33.27 15.77 -15.63
N THR A 418 -31.98 15.70 -15.24
CA THR A 418 -31.56 15.03 -14.00
C THR A 418 -32.22 15.62 -12.75
N ILE A 419 -32.38 16.94 -12.69
CA ILE A 419 -32.93 17.60 -11.49
C ILE A 419 -34.43 17.37 -11.35
N GLU A 420 -35.15 17.23 -12.45
CA GLU A 420 -36.56 16.88 -12.46
C GLU A 420 -36.78 15.52 -11.79
N VAL A 421 -35.95 14.52 -12.13
CA VAL A 421 -35.96 13.21 -11.45
C VAL A 421 -35.66 13.37 -9.96
N CYS A 422 -34.63 14.12 -9.57
CA CYS A 422 -34.35 14.36 -8.15
C CYS A 422 -35.56 14.93 -7.38
N ARG A 423 -36.30 15.86 -8.00
CA ARG A 423 -37.51 16.44 -7.38
C ARG A 423 -38.64 15.42 -7.21
N GLU A 424 -38.77 14.43 -8.09
CA GLU A 424 -39.76 13.36 -7.95
C GLU A 424 -39.52 12.49 -6.70
N TYR A 425 -38.26 12.37 -6.27
CA TYR A 425 -37.88 11.71 -5.01
C TYR A 425 -37.92 12.65 -3.78
N GLY A 426 -38.44 13.87 -3.93
CA GLY A 426 -38.58 14.83 -2.84
C GLY A 426 -37.31 15.60 -2.49
N ALA A 427 -36.30 15.62 -3.39
CA ALA A 427 -35.05 16.32 -3.13
C ALA A 427 -35.22 17.83 -2.96
N LYS A 428 -34.60 18.40 -1.93
CA LYS A 428 -34.34 19.84 -1.83
C LYS A 428 -33.14 20.19 -2.71
N ILE A 429 -33.38 20.95 -3.77
CA ILE A 429 -32.35 21.36 -4.73
C ILE A 429 -31.66 22.66 -4.27
N ILE A 430 -30.34 22.64 -4.21
CA ILE A 430 -29.46 23.78 -3.99
C ILE A 430 -28.73 24.04 -5.31
N HIS A 431 -28.88 25.23 -5.87
CA HIS A 431 -28.11 25.61 -7.05
C HIS A 431 -26.71 26.04 -6.61
N PHE A 432 -25.69 25.30 -7.06
CA PHE A 432 -24.29 25.55 -6.74
C PHE A 432 -23.43 25.44 -8.01
N PRO A 433 -23.08 26.54 -8.69
CA PRO A 433 -22.30 26.48 -9.92
C PRO A 433 -20.97 25.73 -9.73
N TRP A 434 -20.64 24.82 -10.65
CA TRP A 434 -19.37 24.10 -10.61
C TRP A 434 -18.18 25.07 -10.58
N CYS A 435 -17.25 24.85 -9.63
CA CYS A 435 -16.11 25.73 -9.37
C CYS A 435 -14.78 24.96 -9.26
N ASP A 436 -14.67 23.81 -9.93
CA ASP A 436 -13.51 22.91 -9.88
C ASP A 436 -13.14 22.46 -8.45
N ASN A 437 -14.15 22.37 -7.57
CA ASN A 437 -14.00 21.98 -6.18
C ASN A 437 -15.20 21.13 -5.71
N MET A 438 -15.00 19.82 -5.63
CA MET A 438 -16.01 18.86 -5.19
C MET A 438 -16.39 19.06 -3.72
N SER A 439 -15.41 19.31 -2.84
CA SER A 439 -15.65 19.62 -1.43
C SER A 439 -16.59 20.81 -1.28
N ALA A 440 -16.44 21.86 -2.10
CA ALA A 440 -17.29 23.03 -2.02
C ALA A 440 -18.76 22.70 -2.34
N ALA A 441 -19.01 21.87 -3.36
CA ALA A 441 -20.36 21.40 -3.69
C ALA A 441 -20.96 20.54 -2.55
N ARG A 442 -20.19 19.59 -1.99
CA ARG A 442 -20.65 18.78 -0.84
C ARG A 442 -20.87 19.62 0.41
N ASN A 443 -20.01 20.59 0.68
CA ASN A 443 -20.14 21.50 1.81
C ASN A 443 -21.39 22.38 1.69
N ALA A 444 -21.77 22.78 0.47
CA ALA A 444 -23.03 23.49 0.24
C ALA A 444 -24.26 22.64 0.63
N VAL A 445 -24.23 21.33 0.32
CA VAL A 445 -25.24 20.36 0.76
C VAL A 445 -25.22 20.22 2.29
N MET A 446 -24.06 19.92 2.88
CA MET A 446 -23.90 19.68 4.31
C MET A 446 -24.32 20.89 5.16
N ARG A 447 -24.00 22.11 4.73
CA ARG A 447 -24.41 23.34 5.43
C ARG A 447 -25.93 23.51 5.47
N ASN A 448 -26.63 22.99 4.46
CA ASN A 448 -28.09 23.02 4.34
C ASN A 448 -28.77 21.79 4.95
N ALA A 449 -28.00 20.84 5.48
CA ALA A 449 -28.49 19.65 6.13
C ALA A 449 -29.12 19.99 7.49
N LYS A 450 -30.30 19.44 7.72
CA LYS A 450 -31.07 19.51 8.97
C LYS A 450 -31.11 18.17 9.70
N GLY A 451 -30.43 17.15 9.20
CA GLY A 451 -30.24 15.85 9.84
C GLY A 451 -29.19 15.87 10.94
N LEU A 452 -29.36 15.05 11.98
CA LEU A 452 -28.33 14.75 12.99
C LEU A 452 -27.11 14.08 12.36
N TRP A 453 -27.36 13.17 11.41
CA TRP A 453 -26.37 12.48 10.61
C TRP A 453 -26.42 12.93 9.14
N TYR A 454 -25.30 12.77 8.45
CA TYR A 454 -25.13 13.01 7.03
C TYR A 454 -24.65 11.74 6.34
N LEU A 455 -25.36 11.30 5.30
CA LEU A 455 -24.92 10.30 4.33
C LEU A 455 -24.52 11.00 3.04
N SER A 456 -23.24 10.94 2.69
CA SER A 456 -22.76 11.39 1.39
C SER A 456 -22.83 10.23 0.39
N ILE A 457 -23.49 10.44 -0.75
CA ILE A 457 -23.55 9.45 -1.85
C ILE A 457 -23.20 10.14 -3.18
N ASP A 458 -22.63 9.40 -4.11
CA ASP A 458 -22.38 9.86 -5.48
C ASP A 458 -23.56 9.53 -6.42
N ASP A 459 -23.77 10.32 -7.46
CA ASP A 459 -24.96 10.25 -8.34
C ASP A 459 -24.92 9.09 -9.37
N ASP A 460 -23.83 8.32 -9.36
CA ASP A 460 -23.63 7.07 -10.09
C ASP A 460 -23.44 5.84 -9.19
N GLU A 461 -23.67 6.00 -7.88
CA GLU A 461 -23.60 4.96 -6.87
C GLU A 461 -25.00 4.43 -6.50
N TRP A 462 -25.15 3.13 -6.25
CA TRP A 462 -26.41 2.56 -5.76
C TRP A 462 -26.17 1.39 -4.80
N PHE A 463 -26.95 1.33 -3.72
CA PHE A 463 -26.86 0.22 -2.76
C PHE A 463 -27.47 -1.06 -3.33
N GLU A 464 -26.84 -2.20 -3.04
CA GLU A 464 -27.47 -3.52 -3.24
C GLU A 464 -28.69 -3.66 -2.32
N ASN A 465 -28.54 -3.21 -1.07
CA ASN A 465 -29.58 -3.15 -0.04
C ASN A 465 -29.18 -2.12 1.04
N THR A 466 -30.17 -1.47 1.67
CA THR A 466 -29.98 -0.45 2.71
C THR A 466 -30.48 -0.88 4.10
N GLU A 467 -30.90 -2.14 4.29
CA GLU A 467 -31.40 -2.65 5.58
C GLU A 467 -30.40 -2.45 6.72
N GLU A 468 -29.11 -2.78 6.54
CA GLU A 468 -28.12 -2.65 7.62
C GLU A 468 -27.92 -1.17 8.04
N ILE A 469 -28.00 -0.25 7.08
CA ILE A 469 -27.95 1.19 7.35
C ILE A 469 -29.21 1.61 8.12
N SER A 470 -30.38 1.12 7.71
CA SER A 470 -31.65 1.40 8.41
C SER A 470 -31.62 0.87 9.84
N ASP A 471 -31.18 -0.38 10.03
CA ASP A 471 -31.05 -1.05 11.34
C ASP A 471 -30.05 -0.34 12.25
N PHE A 472 -28.96 0.20 11.71
CA PHE A 472 -27.99 1.00 12.47
C PHE A 472 -28.68 2.20 13.17
N PHE A 473 -29.65 2.83 12.50
CA PHE A 473 -30.45 3.92 13.06
C PHE A 473 -31.61 3.43 13.94
N ILE A 474 -32.42 2.50 13.45
CA ILE A 474 -33.64 2.00 14.11
C ILE A 474 -33.32 1.32 15.44
N SER A 475 -32.25 0.52 15.49
CA SER A 475 -31.81 -0.16 16.73
C SER A 475 -31.23 0.80 17.77
N GLY A 476 -30.91 2.04 17.38
CA GLY A 476 -30.21 3.01 18.22
C GLY A 476 -28.70 2.79 18.32
N LYS A 477 -28.13 1.81 17.59
CA LYS A 477 -26.68 1.52 17.55
C LYS A 477 -25.86 2.75 17.23
N TYR A 478 -26.36 3.62 16.34
CA TYR A 478 -25.69 4.87 15.94
C TYR A 478 -25.28 5.79 17.09
N LYS A 479 -25.94 5.72 18.26
CA LYS A 479 -25.63 6.57 19.41
C LYS A 479 -24.25 6.31 20.02
N ASN A 480 -23.66 5.16 19.72
CA ASN A 480 -22.34 4.76 20.21
C ASN A 480 -21.19 5.15 19.26
N TYR A 481 -21.50 5.77 18.12
CA TYR A 481 -20.54 6.06 17.05
C TYR A 481 -20.61 7.53 16.61
N ASP A 482 -19.50 8.02 16.08
CA ASP A 482 -19.37 9.35 15.48
C ASP A 482 -19.49 9.31 13.96
N ALA A 483 -19.14 8.16 13.37
CA ALA A 483 -19.18 7.92 11.93
C ALA A 483 -19.46 6.45 11.62
N ALA A 484 -19.85 6.19 10.39
CA ALA A 484 -19.92 4.85 9.84
C ALA A 484 -19.43 4.80 8.39
N SER A 485 -18.88 3.66 8.00
CA SER A 485 -18.50 3.34 6.63
C SER A 485 -19.42 2.27 6.06
N TYR A 486 -19.48 2.16 4.73
CA TYR A 486 -20.07 1.04 4.02
C TYR A 486 -19.09 0.53 2.95
N VAL A 487 -19.33 -0.65 2.40
CA VAL A 487 -18.47 -1.22 1.36
C VAL A 487 -18.82 -0.61 0.01
N GLN A 488 -17.92 0.20 -0.56
CA GLN A 488 -18.05 0.66 -1.94
C GLN A 488 -17.34 -0.33 -2.87
N ARG A 489 -18.10 -0.97 -3.76
CA ARG A 489 -17.63 -1.84 -4.83
C ARG A 489 -17.41 -1.03 -6.10
N ASN A 490 -16.16 -0.73 -6.38
CA ASN A 490 -15.74 -0.05 -7.60
C ASN A 490 -15.49 -1.07 -8.70
N TYR A 491 -16.33 -1.06 -9.73
CA TYR A 491 -16.12 -1.91 -10.91
C TYR A 491 -15.01 -1.33 -11.80
N MET A 492 -14.11 -2.20 -12.22
CA MET A 492 -12.97 -1.86 -13.09
C MET A 492 -13.31 -2.07 -14.57
N ASP A 493 -14.33 -2.87 -14.87
CA ASP A 493 -14.88 -3.11 -16.20
C ASP A 493 -16.42 -3.13 -16.21
N GLN A 494 -17.04 -3.12 -17.40
CA GLN A 494 -18.50 -3.30 -17.55
C GLN A 494 -18.95 -4.75 -17.31
N GLY A 495 -18.02 -5.71 -17.37
CA GLY A 495 -18.27 -7.14 -17.25
C GLY A 495 -18.77 -7.57 -15.87
N LYS A 496 -18.56 -6.73 -14.85
CA LYS A 496 -18.87 -6.97 -13.42
C LYS A 496 -17.99 -8.03 -12.75
N ASP A 497 -17.05 -8.60 -13.49
CA ASP A 497 -16.18 -9.68 -13.00
C ASP A 497 -14.91 -9.13 -12.34
N ASP A 498 -14.53 -7.88 -12.62
CA ASP A 498 -13.40 -7.20 -12.00
C ASP A 498 -13.84 -5.97 -11.17
N TYR A 499 -13.55 -6.00 -9.87
CA TYR A 499 -13.90 -4.94 -8.93
C TYR A 499 -12.96 -4.87 -7.73
N VAL A 500 -12.93 -3.70 -7.09
CA VAL A 500 -12.23 -3.46 -5.81
C VAL A 500 -13.25 -2.97 -4.79
N ASP A 501 -13.27 -3.64 -3.63
CA ASP A 501 -14.11 -3.27 -2.49
C ASP A 501 -13.26 -2.50 -1.47
N PHE A 502 -13.79 -1.40 -0.93
CA PHE A 502 -13.19 -0.72 0.22
C PHE A 502 -14.27 -0.07 1.11
N HIS A 503 -13.93 0.17 2.38
CA HIS A 503 -14.84 0.85 3.31
C HIS A 503 -14.80 2.37 3.09
N ALA A 504 -15.86 2.93 2.52
CA ALA A 504 -16.00 4.36 2.30
C ALA A 504 -16.61 5.04 3.53
N LEU A 505 -15.85 5.92 4.21
CA LEU A 505 -16.32 6.70 5.35
C LEU A 505 -17.24 7.84 4.88
N ARG A 506 -18.53 7.55 4.75
CA ARG A 506 -19.53 8.42 4.11
C ARG A 506 -20.73 8.76 5.00
N LEU A 507 -20.85 8.15 6.19
CA LEU A 507 -21.87 8.43 7.19
C LEU A 507 -21.24 9.14 8.40
N VAL A 508 -21.66 10.35 8.75
CA VAL A 508 -21.10 11.07 9.92
C VAL A 508 -22.15 11.83 10.72
N LYS A 509 -21.92 11.99 12.03
CA LYS A 509 -22.67 12.94 12.84
C LYS A 509 -22.26 14.37 12.49
N ILE A 510 -23.22 15.24 12.16
CA ILE A 510 -22.92 16.62 11.77
C ILE A 510 -22.65 17.46 13.01
N ARG A 511 -21.43 18.02 13.09
CA ARG A 511 -20.96 18.95 14.13
C ARG A 511 -20.66 20.31 13.51
N GLU A 512 -20.47 21.34 14.35
CA GLU A 512 -20.14 22.71 13.92
C GLU A 512 -18.94 22.74 12.93
N LYS A 513 -17.93 21.89 13.17
CA LYS A 513 -16.69 21.83 12.37
C LYS A 513 -16.67 20.69 11.33
N THR A 514 -17.78 19.99 11.11
CA THR A 514 -17.81 18.90 10.12
C THR A 514 -17.80 19.49 8.70
N HIS A 515 -16.89 19.07 7.83
CA HIS A 515 -16.81 19.57 6.45
C HIS A 515 -15.99 18.63 5.56
N PHE A 516 -16.02 18.84 4.26
CA PHE A 516 -15.15 18.19 3.28
C PHE A 516 -13.94 19.07 2.95
N GLU A 517 -12.77 18.44 2.81
CA GLU A 517 -11.53 19.06 2.37
C GLU A 517 -10.93 18.35 1.14
N GLY A 518 -10.40 19.13 0.20
CA GLY A 518 -9.78 18.67 -1.07
C GLY A 518 -10.64 18.98 -2.30
N ARG A 519 -10.07 19.57 -3.34
CA ARG A 519 -10.84 19.90 -4.57
C ARG A 519 -11.30 18.64 -5.30
N ILE A 520 -10.43 17.63 -5.32
CA ILE A 520 -10.63 16.30 -5.90
C ILE A 520 -10.19 15.27 -4.86
N HIS A 521 -10.82 14.08 -4.84
CA HIS A 521 -10.62 13.08 -3.79
C HIS A 521 -10.83 13.65 -2.39
N ASP A 522 -11.96 14.33 -2.23
CA ASP A 522 -12.34 15.00 -1.00
C ASP A 522 -12.52 14.01 0.17
N ALA A 523 -12.16 14.44 1.36
CA ALA A 523 -12.32 13.66 2.58
C ALA A 523 -13.13 14.43 3.61
N ILE A 524 -13.92 13.70 4.40
CA ILE A 524 -14.75 14.28 5.44
C ILE A 524 -13.94 14.48 6.73
N VAL A 525 -13.91 15.72 7.22
CA VAL A 525 -13.34 16.11 8.51
C VAL A 525 -14.48 16.22 9.51
N ILE A 526 -14.43 15.46 10.60
CA ILE A 526 -15.51 15.40 11.60
C ILE A 526 -15.38 16.55 12.64
N GLY A 527 -14.16 17.08 12.82
CA GLY A 527 -13.90 18.22 13.70
C GLY A 527 -13.68 17.87 15.18
N VAL A 528 -13.30 16.62 15.48
CA VAL A 528 -12.88 16.15 16.81
C VAL A 528 -11.41 15.75 16.78
N THR A 529 -10.68 16.03 17.86
CA THR A 529 -9.22 15.90 17.91
C THR A 529 -8.72 14.53 18.37
N GLN A 530 -9.54 13.71 19.05
CA GLN A 530 -9.19 12.35 19.50
C GLN A 530 -10.43 11.44 19.60
N GLY A 531 -10.26 10.14 19.34
CA GLY A 531 -11.20 9.09 19.78
C GLY A 531 -12.46 8.86 18.95
N ILE A 532 -12.46 9.16 17.64
CA ILE A 532 -13.60 8.92 16.73
C ILE A 532 -14.01 7.45 16.77
N GLN A 533 -15.26 7.18 17.12
CA GLN A 533 -15.83 5.83 17.05
C GLN A 533 -16.45 5.59 15.67
N ILE A 534 -15.86 4.67 14.89
CA ILE A 534 -16.32 4.33 13.54
C ILE A 534 -17.02 2.96 13.54
N CYS A 535 -18.21 2.89 12.96
CA CYS A 535 -18.89 1.62 12.67
C CYS A 535 -18.66 1.21 11.21
N ASN A 536 -18.05 0.05 10.97
CA ASN A 536 -17.96 -0.52 9.62
C ASN A 536 -19.22 -1.33 9.33
N LEU A 537 -20.05 -0.87 8.39
CA LEU A 537 -21.25 -1.57 7.92
C LEU A 537 -20.88 -2.47 6.73
N GLY A 538 -21.51 -3.64 6.64
CA GLY A 538 -21.40 -4.59 5.54
C GLY A 538 -22.29 -4.28 4.33
N ALA A 539 -23.01 -3.15 4.33
CA ALA A 539 -23.83 -2.72 3.20
C ALA A 539 -22.96 -2.45 1.97
N TYR A 540 -23.36 -2.99 0.81
CA TYR A 540 -22.65 -2.81 -0.45
C TYR A 540 -23.28 -1.69 -1.27
N ALA A 541 -22.45 -0.73 -1.68
CA ALA A 541 -22.77 0.25 -2.70
C ALA A 541 -21.95 -0.02 -3.95
N HIS A 542 -22.62 -0.14 -5.07
CA HIS A 542 -22.03 -0.39 -6.37
C HIS A 542 -21.71 0.92 -7.08
N HIS A 543 -20.54 1.02 -7.69
CA HIS A 543 -20.07 2.24 -8.33
C HIS A 543 -19.30 1.93 -9.64
N TYR A 544 -19.75 2.54 -10.74
CA TYR A 544 -19.16 2.36 -12.08
C TYR A 544 -18.22 3.49 -12.50
N GLY A 545 -17.98 4.50 -11.64
CA GLY A 545 -17.17 5.66 -11.98
C GLY A 545 -15.71 5.35 -12.33
N PHE A 546 -15.27 4.09 -12.19
CA PHE A 546 -13.91 3.61 -12.45
C PHE A 546 -13.79 2.60 -13.60
N ALA A 547 -14.89 2.25 -14.28
CA ALA A 547 -14.86 1.31 -15.39
C ALA A 547 -13.96 1.84 -16.53
N ARG A 548 -13.00 1.03 -16.98
CA ARG A 548 -11.90 1.46 -17.85
C ARG A 548 -12.14 1.25 -19.34
N ASP A 549 -13.40 1.18 -19.78
CA ASP A 549 -13.72 0.72 -21.14
C ASP A 549 -13.41 1.77 -22.23
N ASP A 550 -13.25 3.04 -21.86
CA ASP A 550 -12.95 4.15 -22.78
C ASP A 550 -11.74 4.95 -22.28
N MET A 551 -10.55 4.60 -22.79
CA MET A 551 -9.29 5.23 -22.43
C MET A 551 -9.24 6.74 -22.68
N ASN A 552 -10.02 7.26 -23.63
CA ASN A 552 -10.06 8.70 -23.88
C ASN A 552 -10.81 9.43 -22.76
N LYS A 553 -11.95 8.89 -22.33
CA LYS A 553 -12.71 9.43 -21.19
C LYS A 553 -11.90 9.36 -19.88
N ILE A 554 -11.17 8.27 -19.66
CA ILE A 554 -10.28 8.13 -18.51
C ILE A 554 -9.20 9.20 -18.55
N ALA A 555 -8.53 9.36 -19.70
CA ALA A 555 -7.48 10.36 -19.86
C ALA A 555 -8.00 11.79 -19.63
N ASP A 556 -9.20 12.12 -20.11
CA ASP A 556 -9.82 13.43 -19.86
C ASP A 556 -10.18 13.64 -18.38
N LYS A 557 -10.74 12.62 -17.72
CA LYS A 557 -11.02 12.64 -16.28
C LYS A 557 -9.74 12.84 -15.47
N VAL A 558 -8.68 12.10 -15.78
CA VAL A 558 -7.37 12.18 -15.13
C VAL A 558 -6.75 13.57 -15.34
N ARG A 559 -6.74 14.09 -16.57
CA ARG A 559 -6.26 15.47 -16.84
C ARG A 559 -6.98 16.53 -16.03
N ARG A 560 -8.30 16.41 -15.89
CA ARG A 560 -9.10 17.31 -15.04
C ARG A 560 -8.73 17.16 -13.57
N ASN A 561 -8.66 15.94 -13.06
CA ASN A 561 -8.34 15.64 -11.67
C ASN A 561 -6.94 16.13 -11.27
N LEU A 562 -5.93 15.88 -12.13
CA LEU A 562 -4.55 16.30 -11.93
C LEU A 562 -4.44 17.82 -11.73
N ARG A 563 -5.23 18.64 -12.44
CA ARG A 563 -5.23 20.12 -12.24
C ARG A 563 -5.73 20.53 -10.85
N GLY A 564 -6.80 19.88 -10.37
CA GLY A 564 -7.35 20.14 -9.04
C GLY A 564 -6.38 19.72 -7.93
N LEU A 565 -5.87 18.49 -8.02
CA LEU A 565 -4.89 17.95 -7.08
C LEU A 565 -3.60 18.75 -7.04
N LEU A 566 -3.13 19.24 -8.20
CA LEU A 566 -1.96 20.08 -8.26
C LEU A 566 -2.17 21.43 -7.56
N SER A 567 -3.36 22.00 -7.68
CA SER A 567 -3.73 23.21 -6.94
C SER A 567 -3.70 22.95 -5.42
N ASP A 568 -4.17 21.78 -4.98
CA ASP A 568 -4.12 21.38 -3.57
C ASP A 568 -2.68 21.14 -3.09
N ILE A 569 -1.82 20.49 -3.88
CA ILE A 569 -0.39 20.30 -3.56
C ILE A 569 0.33 21.65 -3.40
N TYR A 570 -0.01 22.64 -4.22
CA TYR A 570 0.56 23.99 -4.11
C TYR A 570 0.17 24.70 -2.82
N GLU A 571 -1.08 24.56 -2.37
CA GLU A 571 -1.55 25.22 -1.16
C GLU A 571 -1.20 24.44 0.11
N PHE A 572 -1.20 23.12 0.03
CA PHE A 572 -0.97 22.18 1.13
C PHE A 572 0.16 21.18 0.76
N PRO A 573 1.39 21.65 0.55
CA PRO A 573 2.50 20.79 0.11
C PRO A 573 2.87 19.71 1.13
N GLU A 574 2.51 19.89 2.40
CA GLU A 574 2.77 18.94 3.49
C GLU A 574 1.60 17.94 3.72
N ASP A 575 0.53 18.00 2.93
CA ASP A 575 -0.54 16.99 2.99
C ASP A 575 -0.25 15.87 1.98
N LEU A 576 0.29 14.76 2.51
CA LEU A 576 0.64 13.58 1.72
C LEU A 576 -0.55 12.95 0.99
N ARG A 577 -1.80 13.20 1.42
CA ARG A 577 -2.99 12.73 0.72
C ARG A 577 -3.02 13.25 -0.71
N TYR A 578 -2.76 14.54 -0.93
CA TYR A 578 -2.84 15.12 -2.27
C TYR A 578 -1.73 14.61 -3.18
N ILE A 579 -0.52 14.41 -2.65
CA ILE A 579 0.60 13.84 -3.41
C ILE A 579 0.32 12.37 -3.75
N PHE A 580 -0.20 11.59 -2.79
CA PHE A 580 -0.64 10.21 -3.02
C PHE A 580 -1.69 10.13 -4.13
N GLN A 581 -2.75 10.94 -4.05
CA GLN A 581 -3.83 10.92 -5.03
C GLN A 581 -3.34 11.36 -6.41
N PHE A 582 -2.46 12.36 -6.46
CA PHE A 582 -1.86 12.83 -7.70
C PHE A 582 -1.01 11.74 -8.37
N ALA A 583 -0.23 10.98 -7.60
CA ALA A 583 0.51 9.83 -8.11
C ALA A 583 -0.42 8.68 -8.54
N ASN A 584 -1.52 8.47 -7.82
CA ASN A 584 -2.51 7.44 -8.13
C ASN A 584 -3.22 7.69 -9.47
N GLU A 585 -3.51 8.95 -9.82
CA GLU A 585 -4.08 9.31 -11.13
C GLU A 585 -3.17 8.87 -12.30
N TYR A 586 -1.83 8.93 -12.14
CA TYR A 586 -0.89 8.38 -13.14
C TYR A 586 -0.93 6.86 -13.22
N GLN A 587 -1.13 6.15 -12.09
CA GLN A 587 -1.33 4.70 -12.13
C GLN A 587 -2.59 4.31 -12.91
N VAL A 588 -3.67 5.08 -12.80
CA VAL A 588 -4.94 4.81 -13.50
C VAL A 588 -4.75 4.80 -15.02
N ILE A 589 -3.90 5.69 -15.55
CA ILE A 589 -3.53 5.72 -16.97
C ILE A 589 -2.27 4.90 -17.30
N THR A 590 -1.80 4.07 -16.37
CA THR A 590 -0.62 3.19 -16.52
C THR A 590 0.69 3.91 -16.82
N ASP A 591 0.78 5.21 -16.52
CA ASP A 591 2.04 5.96 -16.57
C ASP A 591 2.84 5.74 -15.28
N TYR A 592 3.36 4.52 -15.15
CA TYR A 592 4.12 4.13 -13.97
C TYR A 592 5.43 4.92 -13.82
N VAL A 593 5.98 5.46 -14.90
CA VAL A 593 7.20 6.30 -14.85
C VAL A 593 6.92 7.59 -14.10
N ALA A 594 5.82 8.29 -14.43
CA ALA A 594 5.40 9.46 -13.68
C ALA A 594 5.00 9.11 -12.25
N ALA A 595 4.26 8.01 -12.06
CA ALA A 595 3.82 7.56 -10.74
C ALA A 595 5.01 7.27 -9.81
N VAL A 596 6.04 6.52 -10.25
CA VAL A 596 7.26 6.23 -9.46
C VAL A 596 7.93 7.52 -8.99
N LYS A 597 8.05 8.52 -9.86
CA LYS A 597 8.67 9.80 -9.50
C LYS A 597 7.88 10.53 -8.42
N VAL A 598 6.56 10.64 -8.57
CA VAL A 598 5.70 11.33 -7.59
C VAL A 598 5.60 10.54 -6.28
N PHE A 599 5.46 9.21 -6.32
CA PHE A 599 5.49 8.39 -5.11
C PHE A 599 6.83 8.45 -4.39
N SER A 600 7.96 8.55 -5.12
CA SER A 600 9.27 8.74 -4.50
C SER A 600 9.36 10.07 -3.74
N VAL A 601 8.75 11.14 -4.27
CA VAL A 601 8.56 12.40 -3.53
C VAL A 601 7.73 12.17 -2.27
N ALA A 602 6.60 11.47 -2.38
CA ALA A 602 5.72 11.21 -1.23
C ALA A 602 6.43 10.40 -0.13
N VAL A 603 7.14 9.32 -0.48
CA VAL A 603 7.88 8.46 0.47
C VAL A 603 9.05 9.23 1.12
N SER A 604 9.71 10.10 0.35
CA SER A 604 10.75 10.99 0.87
C SER A 604 10.18 11.94 1.93
N MET A 605 9.12 12.67 1.59
CA MET A 605 8.44 13.60 2.50
C MET A 605 7.85 12.90 3.71
N SER A 606 7.41 11.66 3.54
CA SER A 606 6.82 10.90 4.63
C SER A 606 7.82 10.47 5.70
N LYS A 607 9.12 10.76 5.55
CA LYS A 607 10.07 10.68 6.67
C LYS A 607 9.79 11.73 7.77
N GLU A 608 9.15 12.84 7.42
CA GLU A 608 8.74 13.90 8.38
C GLU A 608 7.21 13.91 8.62
N LEU A 609 6.43 13.33 7.71
CA LEU A 609 4.97 13.37 7.69
C LEU A 609 4.41 11.94 7.77
N HIS A 610 3.53 11.66 8.74
CA HIS A 610 3.18 10.28 9.08
C HIS A 610 1.91 9.73 8.40
N THR A 611 0.98 10.59 8.00
CA THR A 611 -0.27 10.17 7.34
C THR A 611 0.02 9.68 5.91
N TYR A 612 -0.64 8.61 5.43
CA TYR A 612 -0.44 8.01 4.08
C TYR A 612 0.93 7.33 3.81
N GLN A 613 1.87 7.28 4.77
CA GLN A 613 3.19 6.64 4.60
C GLN A 613 3.14 5.25 3.95
N LYS A 614 2.35 4.35 4.54
CA LYS A 614 2.22 2.95 4.09
C LYS A 614 1.62 2.86 2.69
N MET A 615 0.58 3.65 2.41
CA MET A 615 -0.06 3.71 1.09
C MET A 615 0.92 4.18 0.02
N CYS A 616 1.71 5.23 0.28
CA CYS A 616 2.72 5.72 -0.64
C CYS A 616 3.82 4.67 -0.89
N ALA A 617 4.31 4.02 0.17
CA ALA A 617 5.37 3.02 0.08
C ALA A 617 4.96 1.79 -0.74
N ILE A 618 3.81 1.18 -0.43
CA ILE A 618 3.35 -0.03 -1.13
C ILE A 618 2.99 0.23 -2.60
N ASN A 619 2.49 1.45 -2.90
CA ASN A 619 2.20 1.85 -4.27
C ASN A 619 3.44 2.20 -5.07
N LEU A 620 4.45 2.85 -4.46
CA LEU A 620 5.76 3.02 -5.07
C LEU A 620 6.33 1.66 -5.51
N PHE A 621 6.36 0.70 -4.59
CA PHE A 621 6.86 -0.65 -4.87
C PHE A 621 6.10 -1.31 -6.04
N GLY A 622 4.77 -1.24 -6.04
CA GLY A 622 3.94 -1.78 -7.12
C GLY A 622 4.18 -1.12 -8.48
N CYS A 623 4.40 0.19 -8.53
CA CYS A 623 4.73 0.88 -9.78
C CYS A 623 6.11 0.48 -10.31
N VAL A 624 7.11 0.37 -9.43
CA VAL A 624 8.46 -0.11 -9.81
C VAL A 624 8.39 -1.55 -10.34
N ALA A 625 7.60 -2.42 -9.70
CA ALA A 625 7.38 -3.79 -10.18
C ALA A 625 6.71 -3.82 -11.56
N SER A 626 5.70 -2.97 -11.78
CA SER A 626 4.97 -2.87 -13.05
C SER A 626 5.84 -2.40 -14.23
N LEU A 627 6.88 -1.61 -13.94
CA LEU A 627 7.88 -1.20 -14.94
C LEU A 627 8.90 -2.30 -15.27
N ALA A 628 8.87 -3.43 -14.55
CA ALA A 628 9.94 -4.42 -14.55
C ALA A 628 11.34 -3.81 -14.32
N ASP A 629 11.40 -2.76 -13.49
CA ASP A 629 12.62 -1.97 -13.25
C ASP A 629 13.74 -2.83 -12.65
N GLU A 630 14.98 -2.65 -13.11
CA GLU A 630 16.13 -3.40 -12.60
C GLU A 630 16.44 -3.10 -11.13
N ASN A 631 15.99 -1.96 -10.62
CA ASN A 631 16.16 -1.51 -9.25
C ASN A 631 15.06 -2.02 -8.30
N LEU A 632 14.18 -2.93 -8.71
CA LEU A 632 13.08 -3.42 -7.86
C LEU A 632 13.57 -3.94 -6.49
N ILE A 633 14.67 -4.70 -6.48
CA ILE A 633 15.28 -5.21 -5.23
C ILE A 633 15.77 -4.05 -4.35
N HIS A 634 16.34 -3.02 -4.97
CA HIS A 634 16.81 -1.84 -4.25
C HIS A 634 15.67 -1.10 -3.55
N TYR A 635 14.56 -0.86 -4.26
CA TYR A 635 13.35 -0.28 -3.67
C TYR A 635 12.75 -1.21 -2.60
N PHE A 636 12.75 -2.53 -2.81
CA PHE A 636 12.34 -3.47 -1.77
C PHE A 636 13.17 -3.31 -0.50
N ASP A 637 14.50 -3.20 -0.61
CA ASP A 637 15.40 -3.08 0.53
C ASP A 637 15.21 -1.77 1.30
N ILE A 638 14.88 -0.69 0.61
CA ILE A 638 14.50 0.59 1.23
C ILE A 638 13.15 0.44 1.96
N LEU A 639 12.16 -0.12 1.28
CA LEU A 639 10.77 -0.05 1.72
C LEU A 639 10.42 -1.11 2.76
N LYS A 640 11.09 -2.26 2.80
CA LYS A 640 10.78 -3.41 3.69
C LYS A 640 10.80 -3.06 5.18
N GLY A 641 11.58 -2.05 5.58
CA GLY A 641 11.67 -1.56 6.97
C GLY A 641 11.06 -0.18 7.19
N TYR A 642 10.43 0.39 6.15
CA TYR A 642 9.96 1.78 6.15
C TYR A 642 8.70 1.98 7.00
N VAL A 643 7.76 1.03 6.91
CA VAL A 643 6.52 0.97 7.67
C VAL A 643 6.25 -0.45 8.12
N GLU A 644 5.26 -0.63 8.99
CA GLU A 644 4.75 -1.96 9.33
C GLU A 644 3.78 -2.42 8.24
N TYR A 645 4.09 -3.56 7.63
CA TYR A 645 3.25 -4.20 6.61
C TYR A 645 2.48 -5.39 7.19
N THR A 646 1.25 -5.55 6.72
CA THR A 646 0.40 -6.72 6.95
C THR A 646 0.95 -7.96 6.23
N ASP A 647 0.48 -9.14 6.63
CA ASP A 647 0.89 -10.40 5.98
C ASP A 647 0.48 -10.42 4.49
N ALA A 648 -0.67 -9.84 4.14
CA ALA A 648 -1.10 -9.76 2.74
C ALA A 648 -0.22 -8.82 1.90
N GLU A 649 0.26 -7.71 2.46
CA GLU A 649 1.20 -6.81 1.80
C GLU A 649 2.57 -7.47 1.62
N TRP A 650 3.04 -8.23 2.61
CA TRP A 650 4.25 -9.03 2.45
C TRP A 650 4.12 -10.09 1.37
N ALA A 651 2.97 -10.81 1.32
CA ALA A 651 2.70 -11.77 0.27
C ALA A 651 2.73 -11.10 -1.11
N TYR A 652 2.13 -9.91 -1.24
CA TYR A 652 2.17 -9.10 -2.47
C TYR A 652 3.58 -8.68 -2.86
N MET A 653 4.38 -8.16 -1.93
CA MET A 653 5.75 -7.72 -2.25
C MET A 653 6.62 -8.89 -2.73
N TYR A 654 6.53 -10.04 -2.08
CA TYR A 654 7.27 -11.24 -2.51
C TYR A 654 6.70 -11.86 -3.78
N TYR A 655 5.41 -11.68 -4.07
CA TYR A 655 4.80 -12.11 -5.33
C TYR A 655 5.43 -11.35 -6.50
N GLU A 656 5.45 -10.02 -6.42
CA GLU A 656 6.06 -9.17 -7.45
C GLU A 656 7.56 -9.48 -7.63
N LEU A 657 8.30 -9.68 -6.53
CA LEU A 657 9.71 -10.08 -6.59
C LEU A 657 9.91 -11.43 -7.28
N ALA A 658 9.05 -12.43 -7.01
CA ALA A 658 9.13 -13.74 -7.64
C ALA A 658 8.89 -13.63 -9.15
N HIS A 659 7.88 -12.87 -9.57
CA HIS A 659 7.56 -12.61 -10.97
C HIS A 659 8.69 -11.89 -11.70
N TRP A 660 9.16 -10.77 -11.13
CA TRP A 660 10.26 -10.01 -11.70
C TRP A 660 11.54 -10.84 -11.81
N ALA A 661 11.89 -11.59 -10.76
CA ALA A 661 13.10 -12.41 -10.74
C ALA A 661 13.03 -13.54 -11.78
N TYR A 662 11.84 -14.13 -11.95
CA TYR A 662 11.61 -15.15 -12.97
C TYR A 662 11.69 -14.57 -14.39
N ASN A 663 10.99 -13.47 -14.66
CA ASN A 663 10.88 -12.88 -16.00
C ASN A 663 12.17 -12.19 -16.47
N SER A 664 12.92 -11.57 -15.55
CA SER A 664 14.19 -10.90 -15.89
C SER A 664 15.31 -11.89 -16.21
N GLY A 665 15.24 -13.13 -15.71
CA GLY A 665 16.31 -14.13 -15.85
C GLY A 665 17.61 -13.80 -15.13
N ASN A 666 17.62 -12.73 -14.32
CA ASN A 666 18.83 -12.19 -13.66
C ASN A 666 19.11 -12.80 -12.29
N GLN A 667 18.23 -13.66 -11.78
CA GLN A 667 18.34 -14.24 -10.44
C GLN A 667 18.55 -15.76 -10.51
N SER A 668 19.27 -16.29 -9.52
CA SER A 668 19.46 -17.74 -9.41
C SER A 668 18.14 -18.46 -9.10
N PRO A 669 17.95 -19.70 -9.56
CA PRO A 669 16.77 -20.49 -9.22
C PRO A 669 16.53 -20.61 -7.70
N GLN A 670 17.59 -20.66 -6.90
CA GLN A 670 17.52 -20.70 -5.44
C GLN A 670 16.91 -19.43 -4.83
N GLU A 671 17.24 -18.26 -5.37
CA GLU A 671 16.72 -16.98 -4.89
C GLU A 671 15.25 -16.80 -5.30
N ILE A 672 14.88 -17.19 -6.53
CA ILE A 672 13.48 -17.21 -6.97
C ILE A 672 12.64 -18.13 -6.07
N LEU A 673 13.16 -19.32 -5.74
CA LEU A 673 12.50 -20.24 -4.80
C LEU A 673 12.33 -19.66 -3.40
N LYS A 674 13.24 -18.80 -2.94
CA LYS A 674 13.12 -18.11 -1.65
C LYS A 674 11.96 -17.11 -1.67
N TYR A 675 11.81 -16.32 -2.74
CA TYR A 675 10.66 -15.45 -2.90
C TYR A 675 9.35 -16.25 -2.94
N CYS A 676 9.28 -17.33 -3.73
CA CYS A 676 8.10 -18.19 -3.80
C CYS A 676 7.69 -18.77 -2.43
N LYS A 677 8.68 -19.20 -1.63
CA LYS A 677 8.45 -19.70 -0.27
C LYS A 677 7.90 -18.62 0.66
N ASN A 678 8.42 -17.40 0.57
CA ASN A 678 7.93 -16.28 1.36
C ASN A 678 6.47 -15.94 1.02
N VAL A 679 6.08 -15.97 -0.26
CA VAL A 679 4.66 -15.79 -0.63
C VAL A 679 3.78 -16.85 0.06
N GLU A 680 4.12 -18.14 -0.05
CA GLU A 680 3.34 -19.19 0.65
C GLU A 680 3.32 -19.01 2.17
N GLU A 681 4.41 -18.55 2.77
CA GLU A 681 4.49 -18.31 4.21
C GLU A 681 3.55 -17.18 4.65
N TYR A 682 3.57 -16.05 3.95
CA TYR A 682 2.75 -14.90 4.30
C TYR A 682 1.27 -15.13 4.00
N ILE A 683 0.91 -15.86 2.95
CA ILE A 683 -0.47 -16.32 2.75
C ILE A 683 -0.92 -17.19 3.95
N ARG A 684 -0.06 -18.10 4.45
CA ARG A 684 -0.40 -18.91 5.65
C ARG A 684 -0.54 -18.06 6.92
N LYS A 685 0.24 -16.98 7.06
CA LYS A 685 0.13 -16.06 8.20
C LYS A 685 -1.16 -15.25 8.12
N TYR A 686 -1.48 -14.72 6.94
CA TYR A 686 -2.75 -14.05 6.64
C TYR A 686 -3.94 -14.93 7.04
N GLU A 687 -3.97 -16.20 6.63
CA GLU A 687 -5.08 -17.11 6.95
C GLU A 687 -5.28 -17.33 8.47
N LYS A 688 -4.23 -17.17 9.29
CA LYS A 688 -4.35 -17.26 10.76
C LYS A 688 -4.98 -16.01 11.38
N ASN A 689 -4.75 -14.84 10.77
CA ASN A 689 -5.15 -13.53 11.30
C ASN A 689 -6.00 -12.75 10.26
N LYS A 690 -6.92 -13.45 9.59
CA LYS A 690 -7.62 -12.96 8.39
C LYS A 690 -8.34 -11.63 8.60
N ARG A 691 -9.07 -11.48 9.71
CA ARG A 691 -9.88 -10.27 9.98
C ARG A 691 -9.01 -9.04 10.19
N GLU A 692 -8.01 -9.15 11.06
CA GLU A 692 -7.09 -8.04 11.37
C GLU A 692 -6.31 -7.61 10.12
N ASN A 693 -5.83 -8.57 9.32
CA ASN A 693 -5.18 -8.26 8.05
C ASN A 693 -6.14 -7.59 7.07
N TRP A 694 -7.34 -8.15 6.87
CA TRP A 694 -8.34 -7.59 5.96
C TRP A 694 -8.67 -6.12 6.27
N GLU A 695 -8.81 -5.78 7.56
CA GLU A 695 -9.11 -4.42 8.00
C GLU A 695 -7.92 -3.46 7.86
N ALA A 696 -6.68 -3.95 7.88
CA ALA A 696 -5.46 -3.13 7.92
C ALA A 696 -4.66 -3.09 6.59
N THR A 697 -4.91 -3.99 5.65
CA THR A 697 -4.17 -4.09 4.39
C THR A 697 -4.59 -2.99 3.41
N GLU A 698 -3.62 -2.26 2.86
CA GLU A 698 -3.85 -1.27 1.81
C GLU A 698 -3.87 -1.89 0.41
N LYS A 699 -3.04 -2.91 0.17
CA LYS A 699 -2.85 -3.54 -1.15
C LYS A 699 -2.45 -5.00 -1.01
N GLY A 700 -2.89 -5.85 -1.95
CA GLY A 700 -2.44 -7.23 -2.05
C GLY A 700 -3.37 -8.30 -1.47
N LEU A 701 -4.55 -7.94 -0.96
CA LEU A 701 -5.53 -8.93 -0.46
C LEU A 701 -5.89 -10.00 -1.50
N TYR A 702 -5.94 -9.63 -2.78
CA TYR A 702 -6.25 -10.56 -3.87
C TYR A 702 -5.21 -11.68 -4.03
N ILE A 703 -3.94 -11.43 -3.67
CA ILE A 703 -2.87 -12.45 -3.65
C ILE A 703 -3.18 -13.56 -2.63
N CYS A 704 -3.84 -13.20 -1.52
CA CYS A 704 -4.18 -14.14 -0.46
C CYS A 704 -5.56 -14.78 -0.64
N THR A 705 -6.48 -14.10 -1.34
CA THR A 705 -7.89 -14.53 -1.43
C THR A 705 -8.25 -15.22 -2.73
N ASP A 706 -7.56 -14.92 -3.83
CA ASP A 706 -7.72 -15.65 -5.08
C ASP A 706 -6.63 -16.73 -5.22
N LYS A 707 -7.10 -17.98 -5.29
CA LYS A 707 -6.25 -19.16 -5.45
C LYS A 707 -5.41 -19.15 -6.73
N ASN A 708 -5.78 -18.38 -7.76
CA ASN A 708 -5.00 -18.30 -9.00
C ASN A 708 -3.55 -17.83 -8.73
N HIS A 709 -3.36 -16.85 -7.86
CA HIS A 709 -2.02 -16.28 -7.54
C HIS A 709 -1.10 -17.28 -6.83
N ILE A 710 -1.63 -18.06 -5.87
CA ILE A 710 -0.82 -19.09 -5.21
C ILE A 710 -0.53 -20.27 -6.14
N MET A 711 -1.42 -20.59 -7.09
CA MET A 711 -1.11 -21.56 -8.14
C MET A 711 0.03 -21.06 -9.02
N ASP A 712 -0.02 -19.78 -9.39
CA ASP A 712 0.99 -19.16 -10.24
C ASP A 712 2.41 -19.25 -9.64
N ILE A 713 2.55 -18.82 -8.39
CA ILE A 713 3.84 -18.92 -7.67
C ILE A 713 4.32 -20.37 -7.55
N ARG A 714 3.42 -21.34 -7.40
CA ARG A 714 3.80 -22.76 -7.38
C ARG A 714 4.29 -23.25 -8.74
N ILE A 715 3.76 -22.73 -9.85
CA ILE A 715 4.23 -23.04 -11.20
C ILE A 715 5.63 -22.47 -11.42
N ILE A 716 5.88 -21.21 -11.02
CA ILE A 716 7.21 -20.61 -11.04
C ILE A 716 8.19 -21.45 -10.21
N ALA A 717 7.81 -21.84 -8.99
CA ALA A 717 8.64 -22.68 -8.13
C ALA A 717 8.92 -24.06 -8.75
N LEU A 718 7.91 -24.70 -9.37
CA LEU A 718 8.08 -25.97 -10.07
C LEU A 718 9.13 -25.85 -11.19
N LYS A 719 9.06 -24.80 -12.00
CA LYS A 719 10.07 -24.54 -13.06
C LYS A 719 11.48 -24.46 -12.47
N GLN A 720 11.65 -23.77 -11.34
CA GLN A 720 12.96 -23.65 -10.69
C GLN A 720 13.47 -24.98 -10.13
N TYR A 721 12.62 -25.79 -9.50
CA TYR A 721 13.01 -27.12 -9.02
C TYR A 721 13.44 -28.03 -10.16
N LEU A 722 12.74 -27.97 -11.30
CA LEU A 722 13.11 -28.71 -12.50
C LEU A 722 14.44 -28.25 -13.08
N THR A 723 14.71 -26.94 -13.15
CA THR A 723 16.01 -26.40 -13.57
C THR A 723 17.15 -26.87 -12.67
N LEU A 724 16.88 -27.10 -11.38
CA LEU A 724 17.84 -27.64 -10.41
C LEU A 724 17.93 -29.18 -10.42
N ASN A 725 17.17 -29.87 -11.27
CA ASN A 725 17.02 -31.34 -11.28
C ASN A 725 16.57 -31.92 -9.91
N ASP A 726 15.73 -31.19 -9.18
CA ASP A 726 15.19 -31.61 -7.88
C ASP A 726 13.82 -32.28 -8.05
N SER A 727 13.84 -33.56 -8.44
CA SER A 727 12.63 -34.34 -8.71
C SER A 727 11.75 -34.52 -7.45
N PHE A 728 12.35 -34.57 -6.25
CA PHE A 728 11.61 -34.71 -4.99
C PHE A 728 10.75 -33.47 -4.72
N ASN A 729 11.35 -32.28 -4.75
CA ASN A 729 10.58 -31.04 -4.50
C ASN A 729 9.66 -30.69 -5.69
N SER A 730 9.98 -31.11 -6.90
CA SER A 730 9.08 -31.00 -8.06
C SER A 730 7.78 -31.78 -7.83
N ILE A 731 7.87 -33.05 -7.42
CA ILE A 731 6.71 -33.89 -7.10
C ILE A 731 5.90 -33.29 -5.93
N LYS A 732 6.59 -32.85 -4.86
CA LYS A 732 5.93 -32.20 -3.72
C LYS A 732 5.22 -30.89 -4.09
N THR A 733 5.73 -30.18 -5.09
CA THR A 733 5.08 -28.96 -5.60
C THR A 733 3.84 -29.33 -6.42
N LEU A 734 3.93 -30.36 -7.27
CA LEU A 734 2.78 -30.90 -8.02
C LEU A 734 1.66 -31.41 -7.10
N ASP A 735 1.96 -31.97 -5.93
CA ASP A 735 0.94 -32.32 -4.91
C ASP A 735 0.06 -31.14 -4.48
N LYS A 736 0.61 -29.92 -4.55
CA LYS A 736 -0.06 -28.70 -4.13
C LYS A 736 -0.75 -27.96 -5.28
N ILE A 737 -0.58 -28.39 -6.53
CA ILE A 737 -1.24 -27.74 -7.67
C ILE A 737 -2.71 -28.17 -7.69
N GLU A 738 -3.60 -27.20 -7.51
CA GLU A 738 -5.05 -27.33 -7.71
C GLU A 738 -5.39 -26.91 -9.14
N TRP A 739 -5.36 -27.86 -10.07
CA TRP A 739 -5.42 -27.66 -11.53
C TRP A 739 -6.55 -26.74 -12.02
N GLN A 740 -7.71 -26.76 -11.37
CA GLN A 740 -8.87 -25.94 -11.72
C GLN A 740 -8.66 -24.43 -11.49
N TYR A 741 -7.71 -24.04 -10.63
CA TYR A 741 -7.37 -22.64 -10.34
C TYR A 741 -6.11 -22.17 -11.09
N VAL A 742 -5.63 -22.93 -12.08
CA VAL A 742 -4.56 -22.46 -12.95
C VAL A 742 -5.19 -21.67 -14.11
N LYS A 743 -4.78 -20.41 -14.27
CA LYS A 743 -5.27 -19.49 -15.33
C LYS A 743 -4.17 -18.75 -16.08
N GLU A 744 -3.22 -18.13 -15.38
CA GLU A 744 -2.24 -17.22 -16.02
C GLU A 744 -1.06 -17.96 -16.66
N ASN A 745 -0.65 -19.08 -16.08
CA ASN A 745 0.57 -19.81 -16.48
C ASN A 745 0.32 -21.27 -16.90
N GLU A 746 -0.77 -21.52 -17.60
CA GLU A 746 -1.12 -22.85 -18.15
C GLU A 746 -0.04 -23.38 -19.09
N GLU A 747 0.39 -22.56 -20.06
CA GLU A 747 1.42 -22.94 -21.03
C GLU A 747 2.76 -23.23 -20.34
N LEU A 748 3.15 -22.40 -19.38
CA LEU A 748 4.38 -22.58 -18.62
C LEU A 748 4.35 -23.88 -17.81
N LEU A 749 3.25 -24.19 -17.14
CA LEU A 749 3.09 -25.44 -16.39
C LEU A 749 3.21 -26.65 -17.31
N ILE A 750 2.54 -26.62 -18.46
CA ILE A 750 2.57 -27.71 -19.43
C ILE A 750 3.96 -27.87 -20.05
N ASP A 751 4.62 -26.76 -20.42
CA ASP A 751 6.02 -26.76 -20.88
C ASP A 751 6.97 -27.36 -19.81
N SER A 752 6.79 -26.96 -18.56
CA SER A 752 7.59 -27.44 -17.43
C SER A 752 7.42 -28.95 -17.24
N ILE A 753 6.19 -29.43 -17.24
CA ILE A 753 5.87 -30.86 -17.15
C ILE A 753 6.46 -31.60 -18.34
N TRP A 754 6.26 -31.10 -19.56
CA TRP A 754 6.73 -31.75 -20.79
C TRP A 754 8.25 -31.92 -20.81
N ASN A 755 9.00 -30.91 -20.37
CA ASN A 755 10.46 -30.94 -20.35
C ASN A 755 11.06 -31.60 -19.10
N SER A 756 10.23 -32.09 -18.17
CA SER A 756 10.70 -32.76 -16.95
C SER A 756 11.20 -34.19 -17.20
N GLU A 757 11.89 -34.76 -16.20
CA GLU A 757 12.26 -36.19 -16.18
C GLU A 757 11.01 -37.08 -16.24
N LYS A 758 11.13 -38.28 -16.83
CA LYS A 758 10.01 -39.22 -17.01
C LYS A 758 9.21 -39.47 -15.73
N VAL A 759 9.87 -39.59 -14.58
CA VAL A 759 9.21 -39.81 -13.29
C VAL A 759 8.30 -38.65 -12.90
N VAL A 760 8.75 -37.41 -13.08
CA VAL A 760 7.96 -36.21 -12.77
C VAL A 760 6.85 -36.02 -13.79
N PHE A 761 7.14 -36.24 -15.07
CA PHE A 761 6.17 -36.20 -16.15
C PHE A 761 5.01 -37.16 -15.91
N ASP A 762 5.31 -38.46 -15.72
CA ASP A 762 4.29 -39.49 -15.47
C ASP A 762 3.48 -39.20 -14.21
N TYR A 763 4.11 -38.64 -13.17
CA TYR A 763 3.40 -38.23 -11.96
C TYR A 763 2.36 -37.14 -12.24
N ALA A 764 2.75 -36.10 -13.00
CA ALA A 764 1.88 -34.97 -13.31
C ALA A 764 0.68 -35.39 -14.18
N ILE A 765 0.93 -36.06 -15.31
CA ILE A 765 -0.13 -36.40 -16.29
C ILE A 765 -1.17 -37.38 -15.75
N ASN A 766 -0.83 -38.16 -14.71
CA ASN A 766 -1.79 -39.09 -14.12
C ASN A 766 -2.75 -38.44 -13.12
N ARG A 767 -2.53 -37.17 -12.76
CA ARG A 767 -3.37 -36.43 -11.80
C ARG A 767 -4.20 -35.33 -12.42
N ILE A 768 -3.90 -34.94 -13.65
CA ILE A 768 -4.75 -34.03 -14.41
C ILE A 768 -6.08 -34.76 -14.67
N SER A 769 -7.19 -34.14 -14.27
CA SER A 769 -8.52 -34.74 -14.46
C SER A 769 -8.94 -34.65 -15.94
N PRO A 770 -9.86 -35.52 -16.40
CA PRO A 770 -10.35 -35.48 -17.78
C PRO A 770 -10.89 -34.11 -18.20
N TYR A 771 -11.61 -33.40 -17.33
CA TYR A 771 -12.13 -32.05 -17.59
C TYR A 771 -11.01 -31.03 -17.87
N ILE A 772 -9.90 -31.10 -17.13
CA ILE A 772 -8.76 -30.20 -17.37
C ILE A 772 -8.08 -30.54 -18.70
N TYR A 773 -8.01 -31.82 -19.09
CA TYR A 773 -7.54 -32.20 -20.43
C TYR A 773 -8.40 -31.62 -21.55
N GLU A 774 -9.71 -31.45 -21.34
CA GLU A 774 -10.58 -30.80 -22.34
C GLU A 774 -10.21 -29.33 -22.54
N ARG A 775 -9.87 -28.63 -21.45
CA ARG A 775 -9.42 -27.24 -21.48
C ARG A 775 -8.00 -27.10 -22.07
N TRP A 776 -7.09 -27.99 -21.68
CA TRP A 776 -5.65 -27.89 -22.00
C TRP A 776 -5.20 -28.68 -23.22
N GLY A 777 -6.11 -29.42 -23.87
CA GLY A 777 -5.78 -30.29 -24.99
C GLY A 777 -4.97 -29.58 -26.08
N GLN A 778 -5.35 -28.34 -26.44
CA GLN A 778 -4.62 -27.55 -27.42
C GLN A 778 -3.16 -27.28 -27.01
N PHE A 779 -2.90 -26.91 -25.75
CA PHE A 779 -1.54 -26.62 -25.26
C PHE A 779 -0.65 -27.85 -25.26
N PHE A 780 -1.16 -29.00 -24.81
CA PHE A 780 -0.43 -30.26 -24.84
C PHE A 780 -0.08 -30.67 -26.28
N LEU A 781 -1.03 -30.54 -27.21
CA LEU A 781 -0.79 -30.86 -28.61
C LEU A 781 0.19 -29.88 -29.27
N ASN A 782 0.18 -28.60 -28.89
CA ASN A 782 1.18 -27.62 -29.31
C ASN A 782 2.58 -28.03 -28.83
N GLN A 783 2.74 -28.45 -27.56
CA GLN A 783 4.02 -28.94 -27.05
C GLN A 783 4.50 -30.18 -27.79
N MET A 784 3.58 -31.12 -28.08
CA MET A 784 3.89 -32.25 -28.95
C MET A 784 4.45 -31.79 -30.29
N VAL A 785 3.78 -30.88 -30.99
CA VAL A 785 4.21 -30.35 -32.29
C VAL A 785 5.56 -29.64 -32.22
N ASN A 786 5.78 -28.83 -31.18
CA ASN A 786 7.03 -28.10 -30.96
C ASN A 786 8.22 -29.04 -30.69
N SER A 787 7.96 -30.22 -30.12
CA SER A 787 8.98 -31.25 -29.91
C SER A 787 9.40 -31.99 -31.20
N ILE A 788 8.63 -31.84 -32.30
CA ILE A 788 8.91 -32.47 -33.59
C ILE A 788 9.97 -31.67 -34.34
N ARG A 789 11.22 -32.12 -34.24
CA ARG A 789 12.35 -31.71 -35.09
C ARG A 789 12.48 -32.66 -36.29
N ASP A 790 13.57 -32.55 -37.07
CA ASP A 790 13.84 -33.47 -38.20
C ASP A 790 13.91 -34.94 -37.76
N ILE A 791 14.33 -35.20 -36.51
CA ILE A 791 14.31 -36.52 -35.86
C ILE A 791 13.51 -36.41 -34.56
N ILE A 792 12.51 -37.27 -34.40
CA ILE A 792 11.69 -37.36 -33.18
C ILE A 792 12.47 -38.19 -32.14
N SER A 793 12.66 -37.65 -30.94
CA SER A 793 13.32 -38.41 -29.86
C SER A 793 12.38 -39.46 -29.26
N GLU A 794 12.94 -40.57 -28.76
CA GLU A 794 12.14 -41.60 -28.06
C GLU A 794 11.41 -41.05 -26.84
N ASP A 795 12.00 -40.06 -26.15
CA ASP A 795 11.35 -39.40 -25.02
C ASP A 795 10.13 -38.58 -25.44
N ALA A 796 10.25 -37.79 -26.53
CA ALA A 796 9.14 -37.02 -27.05
C ALA A 796 8.01 -37.93 -27.55
N LEU A 797 8.34 -39.05 -28.21
CA LEU A 797 7.37 -40.04 -28.65
C LEU A 797 6.66 -40.69 -27.45
N TYR A 798 7.41 -41.11 -26.44
CA TYR A 798 6.86 -41.67 -25.20
C TYR A 798 5.87 -40.69 -24.55
N LYS A 799 6.27 -39.43 -24.33
CA LYS A 799 5.43 -38.40 -23.69
C LYS A 799 4.17 -38.10 -24.52
N ALA A 800 4.31 -38.04 -25.84
CA ALA A 800 3.19 -37.86 -26.77
C ALA A 800 2.16 -38.98 -26.65
N GLU A 801 2.60 -40.24 -26.60
CA GLU A 801 1.70 -41.38 -26.44
C GLU A 801 0.93 -41.32 -25.12
N ARG A 802 1.63 -41.04 -24.03
CA ARG A 802 1.03 -40.96 -22.68
C ARG A 802 0.00 -39.85 -22.55
N VAL A 803 0.24 -38.69 -23.14
CA VAL A 803 -0.71 -37.57 -23.13
C VAL A 803 -1.92 -37.88 -24.01
N LEU A 804 -1.72 -38.46 -25.20
CA LEU A 804 -2.83 -38.81 -26.08
C LEU A 804 -3.80 -39.82 -25.46
N GLU A 805 -3.32 -40.75 -24.62
CA GLU A 805 -4.18 -41.66 -23.86
C GLU A 805 -5.16 -40.93 -22.93
N LYS A 806 -4.87 -39.69 -22.55
CA LYS A 806 -5.68 -38.89 -21.62
C LYS A 806 -6.65 -37.93 -22.32
N ILE A 807 -6.41 -37.59 -23.59
CA ILE A 807 -7.26 -36.66 -24.35
C ILE A 807 -8.40 -37.43 -25.02
N ASN A 808 -9.64 -36.95 -24.88
CA ASN A 808 -10.79 -37.55 -25.55
C ASN A 808 -10.91 -37.09 -27.03
N ILE A 809 -11.72 -37.80 -27.82
CA ILE A 809 -11.86 -37.53 -29.26
C ILE A 809 -12.43 -36.13 -29.55
N HIS A 810 -13.39 -35.67 -28.75
CA HIS A 810 -14.00 -34.36 -28.96
C HIS A 810 -12.99 -33.22 -28.77
N THR A 811 -12.18 -33.29 -27.71
CA THR A 811 -11.09 -32.33 -27.48
C THR A 811 -10.05 -32.37 -28.59
N LEU A 812 -9.67 -33.56 -29.07
CA LEU A 812 -8.77 -33.68 -30.22
C LEU A 812 -9.34 -32.98 -31.46
N GLU A 813 -10.62 -33.20 -31.75
CA GLU A 813 -11.30 -32.60 -32.90
C GLU A 813 -11.33 -31.07 -32.85
N VAL A 814 -11.72 -30.50 -31.71
CA VAL A 814 -11.78 -29.05 -31.53
C VAL A 814 -10.38 -28.43 -31.52
N SER A 815 -9.41 -29.10 -30.87
CA SER A 815 -8.05 -28.54 -30.70
C SER A 815 -7.24 -28.60 -31.99
N MET A 816 -7.34 -29.69 -32.76
CA MET A 816 -6.57 -29.89 -33.99
C MET A 816 -6.87 -28.90 -35.10
N GLN A 817 -8.07 -28.32 -35.11
CA GLN A 817 -8.44 -27.26 -36.05
C GLN A 817 -7.67 -25.96 -35.80
N LYS A 818 -7.14 -25.78 -34.58
CA LYS A 818 -6.48 -24.54 -34.13
C LYS A 818 -4.95 -24.62 -34.12
N ILE A 819 -4.36 -25.76 -34.47
CA ILE A 819 -2.91 -25.99 -34.38
C ILE A 819 -2.23 -25.64 -35.69
N ASP A 820 -1.36 -24.62 -35.64
CA ASP A 820 -0.45 -24.29 -36.73
C ASP A 820 0.74 -25.26 -36.72
N GLY A 821 0.78 -26.17 -37.70
CA GLY A 821 1.70 -27.31 -37.70
C GLY A 821 1.03 -28.68 -37.66
N SER A 822 -0.26 -28.77 -37.99
CA SER A 822 -0.97 -30.03 -38.20
C SER A 822 -0.17 -31.01 -39.07
N GLU A 823 0.52 -30.55 -40.12
CA GLU A 823 1.43 -31.37 -40.94
C GLU A 823 2.59 -32.01 -40.17
N LYS A 824 3.19 -31.31 -39.21
CA LYS A 824 4.24 -31.89 -38.35
C LYS A 824 3.64 -32.95 -37.43
N MET A 825 2.48 -32.68 -36.84
CA MET A 825 1.79 -33.69 -36.02
C MET A 825 1.41 -34.93 -36.84
N MET A 826 1.01 -34.74 -38.10
CA MET A 826 0.71 -35.85 -39.03
C MET A 826 1.93 -36.75 -39.25
N ARG A 827 3.16 -36.20 -39.27
CA ARG A 827 4.40 -37.00 -39.39
C ARG A 827 4.64 -37.90 -38.19
N LEU A 828 4.20 -37.50 -36.99
CA LEU A 828 4.41 -38.27 -35.76
C LEU A 828 3.68 -39.63 -35.78
N PHE A 829 2.60 -39.74 -36.56
CA PHE A 829 1.74 -40.92 -36.62
C PHE A 829 1.63 -41.55 -38.02
N ASP A 830 2.54 -41.20 -38.95
CA ASP A 830 2.55 -41.73 -40.32
C ASP A 830 2.95 -43.24 -40.38
N TYR A 831 3.34 -43.83 -39.25
CA TYR A 831 3.66 -45.26 -39.14
C TYR A 831 2.42 -46.18 -39.20
N LYS A 832 2.62 -47.43 -39.64
CA LYS A 832 1.57 -48.46 -39.77
C LYS A 832 0.79 -48.62 -38.45
N ILE A 833 -0.50 -48.31 -38.47
CA ILE A 833 -1.43 -48.52 -37.35
C ILE A 833 -1.99 -49.94 -37.42
N GLY A 834 -1.65 -50.76 -36.41
CA GLY A 834 -2.26 -52.08 -36.20
C GLY A 834 -3.58 -51.99 -35.41
N ASP A 835 -4.33 -53.09 -35.33
CA ASP A 835 -5.65 -53.10 -34.67
C ASP A 835 -5.62 -52.74 -33.19
N ASN A 836 -4.51 -53.05 -32.49
CA ASN A 836 -4.28 -52.76 -31.07
C ASN A 836 -3.88 -51.29 -30.77
N THR A 837 -3.91 -50.41 -31.76
CA THR A 837 -3.54 -49.00 -31.59
C THR A 837 -4.66 -48.22 -30.90
N SER A 838 -4.30 -47.25 -30.03
CA SER A 838 -5.26 -46.41 -29.30
C SER A 838 -6.22 -45.66 -30.23
N ILE A 839 -7.41 -45.34 -29.72
CA ILE A 839 -8.45 -44.72 -30.54
C ILE A 839 -8.07 -43.31 -30.99
N GLN A 840 -7.33 -42.57 -30.16
CA GLN A 840 -6.81 -41.25 -30.46
C GLN A 840 -5.84 -41.27 -31.63
N LYS A 841 -4.92 -42.24 -31.67
CA LYS A 841 -4.00 -42.42 -32.82
C LYS A 841 -4.75 -42.76 -34.10
N LYS A 842 -5.77 -43.63 -34.02
CA LYS A 842 -6.65 -43.94 -35.17
C LYS A 842 -7.35 -42.68 -35.69
N TRP A 843 -7.88 -41.84 -34.79
CA TRP A 843 -8.52 -40.57 -35.13
C TRP A 843 -7.53 -39.58 -35.76
N ILE A 844 -6.34 -39.40 -35.18
CA ILE A 844 -5.32 -38.48 -35.72
C ILE A 844 -4.89 -38.92 -37.13
N ARG A 845 -4.71 -40.23 -37.36
CA ARG A 845 -4.42 -40.75 -38.71
C ARG A 845 -5.55 -40.49 -39.69
N MET A 846 -6.80 -40.69 -39.28
CA MET A 846 -7.98 -40.38 -40.10
C MET A 846 -7.99 -38.89 -40.48
N TYR A 847 -7.82 -38.00 -39.50
CA TYR A 847 -7.75 -36.55 -39.71
C TYR A 847 -6.58 -36.18 -40.64
N ALA A 848 -5.42 -36.81 -40.45
CA ALA A 848 -4.24 -36.56 -41.25
C ALA A 848 -4.43 -36.90 -42.73
N LEU A 849 -4.97 -38.09 -42.99
CA LEU A 849 -5.23 -38.55 -44.36
C LEU A 849 -6.33 -37.73 -45.03
N LYS A 850 -7.32 -37.26 -44.28
CA LYS A 850 -8.33 -36.32 -44.75
C LYS A 850 -7.70 -35.03 -45.28
N GLU A 851 -6.83 -34.42 -44.49
CA GLU A 851 -6.16 -33.16 -44.87
C GLU A 851 -5.19 -33.35 -46.05
N LYS A 852 -4.42 -34.44 -46.05
CA LYS A 852 -3.56 -34.80 -47.20
C LYS A 852 -4.38 -35.02 -48.49
N TYR A 853 -5.54 -35.67 -48.39
CA TYR A 853 -6.46 -35.87 -49.53
C TYR A 853 -7.04 -34.54 -50.02
N ARG A 854 -7.54 -33.68 -49.13
CA ARG A 854 -8.08 -32.35 -49.48
C ARG A 854 -7.05 -31.47 -50.18
N LYS A 855 -5.82 -31.40 -49.65
CA LYS A 855 -4.71 -30.66 -50.28
C LYS A 855 -4.35 -31.21 -51.66
N ASN A 856 -4.32 -32.54 -51.83
CA ASN A 856 -4.02 -33.15 -53.13
C ASN A 856 -5.10 -32.82 -54.18
N LYS A 857 -6.36 -32.83 -53.77
CA LYS A 857 -7.51 -32.47 -54.61
C LYS A 857 -7.49 -31.01 -55.06
N GLN A 858 -6.98 -30.10 -54.22
CA GLN A 858 -6.82 -28.68 -54.56
C GLN A 858 -5.65 -28.41 -55.52
N ASN A 859 -4.53 -29.13 -55.37
CA ASN A 859 -3.30 -28.88 -56.13
C ASN A 859 -3.24 -29.54 -57.52
N GLN A 860 -4.29 -30.26 -57.96
CA GLN A 860 -4.35 -30.96 -59.26
C GLN A 860 -3.13 -31.85 -59.58
N ASN A 861 -2.49 -32.44 -58.56
CA ASN A 861 -1.39 -33.38 -58.75
C ASN A 861 -1.88 -34.72 -59.34
N ASN A 862 -0.93 -35.50 -59.86
CA ASN A 862 -1.09 -36.79 -60.56
C ASN A 862 -2.32 -37.62 -60.11
N LEU A 863 -3.20 -37.99 -61.06
CA LEU A 863 -4.50 -38.61 -60.78
C LEU A 863 -4.42 -39.93 -60.00
N SER A 864 -3.35 -40.73 -60.13
CA SER A 864 -3.23 -42.01 -59.40
C SER A 864 -2.96 -41.83 -57.90
N ASP A 865 -2.17 -40.82 -57.53
CA ASP A 865 -1.82 -40.48 -56.13
C ASP A 865 -3.04 -39.90 -55.39
N SER A 866 -3.99 -39.29 -56.10
CA SER A 866 -5.25 -38.82 -55.53
C SER A 866 -6.14 -39.98 -55.07
N LEU A 867 -6.28 -41.03 -55.88
CA LEU A 867 -7.11 -42.19 -55.55
C LEU A 867 -6.51 -43.03 -54.41
N GLU A 868 -5.19 -43.23 -54.39
CA GLU A 868 -4.50 -43.94 -53.32
C GLU A 868 -4.73 -43.26 -51.95
N ARG A 869 -4.56 -41.93 -51.89
CA ARG A 869 -4.80 -41.17 -50.65
C ARG A 869 -6.26 -41.17 -50.22
N PHE A 870 -7.19 -41.13 -51.17
CA PHE A 870 -8.62 -41.26 -50.89
C PHE A 870 -8.96 -42.62 -50.26
N LEU A 871 -8.42 -43.71 -50.81
CA LEU A 871 -8.62 -45.06 -50.27
C LEU A 871 -8.00 -45.23 -48.88
N LEU A 872 -6.81 -44.68 -48.66
CA LEU A 872 -6.17 -44.64 -47.33
C LEU A 872 -7.01 -43.87 -46.32
N TYR A 873 -7.58 -42.73 -46.71
CA TYR A 873 -8.51 -41.97 -45.86
C TYR A 873 -9.75 -42.80 -45.52
N CYS A 874 -10.38 -43.43 -46.50
CA CYS A 874 -11.55 -44.29 -46.28
C CYS A 874 -11.23 -45.47 -45.33
N GLU A 875 -10.07 -46.12 -45.51
CA GLU A 875 -9.59 -47.19 -44.62
C GLU A 875 -9.40 -46.69 -43.19
N ALA A 876 -8.81 -45.50 -43.01
CA ALA A 876 -8.60 -44.91 -41.70
C ALA A 876 -9.92 -44.52 -41.01
N VAL A 877 -10.88 -43.96 -41.76
CA VAL A 877 -12.25 -43.72 -41.27
C VAL A 877 -12.86 -45.03 -40.79
N TYR A 878 -12.79 -46.09 -41.58
CA TYR A 878 -13.33 -47.40 -41.21
C TYR A 878 -12.72 -47.96 -39.92
N LYS A 879 -11.39 -47.92 -39.79
CA LYS A 879 -10.68 -48.39 -38.59
C LYS A 879 -11.03 -47.58 -37.35
N PHE A 880 -11.12 -46.26 -37.46
CA PHE A 880 -11.53 -45.38 -36.35
C PHE A 880 -13.00 -45.64 -35.97
N VAL A 881 -13.92 -45.56 -36.93
CA VAL A 881 -15.36 -45.68 -36.70
C VAL A 881 -15.72 -47.01 -36.04
N LYS A 882 -15.19 -48.12 -36.55
CA LYS A 882 -15.41 -49.46 -35.97
C LYS A 882 -14.86 -49.61 -34.55
N SER A 883 -13.85 -48.82 -34.19
CA SER A 883 -13.21 -48.87 -32.86
C SER A 883 -13.85 -47.91 -31.86
N TYR A 884 -14.52 -46.83 -32.32
CA TYR A 884 -15.10 -45.79 -31.45
C TYR A 884 -16.62 -45.94 -31.26
N TYR A 885 -17.35 -46.27 -32.32
CA TYR A 885 -18.80 -46.36 -32.29
C TYR A 885 -19.26 -47.81 -32.10
N CYS A 886 -20.35 -47.97 -31.36
CA CYS A 886 -21.06 -49.24 -31.26
C CYS A 886 -21.70 -49.60 -32.63
N PRO A 887 -21.63 -50.86 -33.09
CA PRO A 887 -22.23 -51.28 -34.37
C PRO A 887 -23.70 -50.91 -34.52
N ASP A 888 -24.50 -51.03 -33.44
CA ASP A 888 -25.94 -50.77 -33.48
C ASP A 888 -26.25 -49.28 -33.72
N VAL A 889 -25.42 -48.38 -33.21
CA VAL A 889 -25.56 -46.92 -33.38
C VAL A 889 -25.26 -46.52 -34.82
N LEU A 890 -24.28 -47.17 -35.47
CA LEU A 890 -23.92 -46.91 -36.86
C LEU A 890 -25.00 -47.32 -37.87
N GLU A 891 -25.91 -48.21 -37.47
CA GLU A 891 -27.00 -48.70 -38.34
C GLU A 891 -28.33 -47.97 -38.11
N THR A 892 -28.48 -47.26 -36.97
CA THR A 892 -29.77 -46.72 -36.52
C THR A 892 -29.79 -45.21 -36.34
N GLU A 893 -28.65 -44.56 -36.14
CA GLU A 893 -28.56 -43.10 -35.92
C GLU A 893 -27.58 -42.43 -36.89
N ASN A 894 -27.89 -41.20 -37.29
CA ASN A 894 -27.02 -40.41 -38.18
C ASN A 894 -25.95 -39.65 -37.36
N VAL A 895 -25.04 -40.41 -36.73
CA VAL A 895 -24.04 -39.89 -35.78
C VAL A 895 -22.73 -39.44 -36.42
N LEU A 896 -22.47 -39.77 -37.68
CA LEU A 896 -21.25 -39.39 -38.39
C LEU A 896 -21.47 -38.14 -39.25
N PRO A 897 -20.48 -37.23 -39.35
CA PRO A 897 -20.47 -36.20 -40.40
C PRO A 897 -20.63 -36.84 -41.78
N LEU A 898 -21.42 -36.23 -42.68
CA LEU A 898 -21.76 -36.79 -44.00
C LEU A 898 -20.55 -37.28 -44.81
N GLU A 899 -19.45 -36.53 -44.78
CA GLU A 899 -18.19 -36.91 -45.44
C GLU A 899 -17.57 -38.18 -44.84
N GLN A 900 -17.57 -38.33 -43.50
CA GLN A 900 -17.05 -39.52 -42.82
C GLN A 900 -17.99 -40.72 -43.04
N SER A 901 -19.31 -40.51 -43.02
CA SER A 901 -20.30 -41.54 -43.34
C SER A 901 -20.11 -42.08 -44.76
N ALA A 902 -19.95 -41.18 -45.74
CA ALA A 902 -19.68 -41.57 -47.11
C ALA A 902 -18.36 -42.34 -47.26
N ALA A 903 -17.28 -41.90 -46.59
CA ALA A 903 -15.99 -42.57 -46.60
C ALA A 903 -16.06 -43.96 -45.94
N TYR A 904 -16.84 -44.11 -44.87
CA TYR A 904 -17.11 -45.39 -44.22
C TYR A 904 -17.84 -46.36 -45.14
N HIS A 905 -18.85 -45.89 -45.89
CA HIS A 905 -19.55 -46.68 -46.90
C HIS A 905 -18.64 -47.11 -48.06
N VAL A 906 -17.76 -46.23 -48.54
CA VAL A 906 -16.74 -46.58 -49.54
C VAL A 906 -15.82 -47.67 -48.98
N ALA A 907 -15.33 -47.52 -47.76
CA ALA A 907 -14.47 -48.51 -47.14
C ALA A 907 -15.16 -49.87 -46.94
N LYS A 908 -16.45 -49.88 -46.54
CA LYS A 908 -17.26 -51.11 -46.49
C LYS A 908 -17.38 -51.79 -47.86
N ALA A 909 -17.49 -51.01 -48.93
CA ALA A 909 -17.58 -51.57 -50.28
C ALA A 909 -16.25 -52.14 -50.79
N VAL A 910 -15.11 -51.57 -50.36
CA VAL A 910 -13.78 -51.94 -50.86
C VAL A 910 -13.12 -53.02 -49.99
N PHE A 911 -13.09 -52.84 -48.67
CA PHE A 911 -12.22 -53.59 -47.76
C PHE A 911 -12.91 -54.73 -47.00
N LEU A 912 -14.24 -54.87 -47.06
CA LEU A 912 -14.92 -56.03 -46.45
C LEU A 912 -14.85 -57.25 -47.36
N GLU A 913 -14.23 -58.32 -46.87
CA GLU A 913 -14.09 -59.60 -47.59
C GLU A 913 -15.42 -60.33 -47.85
N LYS A 914 -16.50 -59.97 -47.14
CA LYS A 914 -17.80 -60.69 -47.18
C LYS A 914 -18.96 -59.97 -47.88
N CYS A 915 -18.72 -58.86 -48.60
CA CYS A 915 -19.77 -58.13 -49.31
C CYS A 915 -19.96 -58.64 -50.74
N ASP A 916 -21.20 -59.00 -51.11
CA ASP A 916 -21.58 -59.32 -52.49
C ASP A 916 -21.65 -58.06 -53.38
N MET A 917 -21.71 -58.23 -54.71
CA MET A 917 -21.72 -57.11 -55.65
C MET A 917 -22.90 -56.15 -55.46
N LYS A 918 -24.07 -56.65 -55.06
CA LYS A 918 -25.27 -55.85 -54.85
C LYS A 918 -25.10 -54.96 -53.61
N GLN A 919 -24.51 -55.51 -52.55
CA GLN A 919 -24.17 -54.79 -51.33
C GLN A 919 -23.09 -53.72 -51.58
N ARG A 920 -22.06 -54.04 -52.36
CA ARG A 920 -21.00 -53.07 -52.73
C ARG A 920 -21.58 -51.89 -53.52
N ILE A 921 -22.41 -52.15 -54.53
CA ILE A 921 -23.10 -51.10 -55.30
C ILE A 921 -23.99 -50.25 -54.40
N SER A 922 -24.71 -50.87 -53.46
CA SER A 922 -25.55 -50.15 -52.50
C SER A 922 -24.74 -49.20 -51.62
N CYS A 923 -23.63 -49.67 -51.05
CA CYS A 923 -22.73 -48.85 -50.23
C CYS A 923 -22.14 -47.67 -51.03
N LEU A 924 -21.65 -47.90 -52.25
CA LEU A 924 -21.10 -46.82 -53.08
C LEU A 924 -22.17 -45.81 -53.51
N SER A 925 -23.37 -46.28 -53.85
CA SER A 925 -24.50 -45.41 -54.18
C SER A 925 -24.97 -44.58 -52.97
N GLN A 926 -24.87 -45.15 -51.76
CA GLN A 926 -25.15 -44.44 -50.52
C GLN A 926 -24.08 -43.38 -50.23
N ALA A 927 -22.79 -43.72 -50.41
CA ALA A 927 -21.69 -42.78 -50.24
C ALA A 927 -21.81 -41.54 -51.13
N VAL A 928 -22.16 -41.72 -52.41
CA VAL A 928 -22.38 -40.59 -53.35
C VAL A 928 -23.60 -39.74 -52.94
N ARG A 929 -24.66 -40.37 -52.40
CA ARG A 929 -25.83 -39.64 -51.91
C ARG A 929 -25.53 -38.79 -50.68
N GLU A 930 -24.78 -39.34 -49.73
CA GLU A 930 -24.41 -38.66 -48.49
C GLU A 930 -23.39 -37.54 -48.73
N PHE A 931 -22.40 -37.78 -49.61
CA PHE A 931 -21.39 -36.79 -49.97
C PHE A 931 -21.08 -36.82 -51.47
N PRO A 932 -21.80 -36.02 -52.29
CA PRO A 932 -21.62 -36.00 -53.75
C PRO A 932 -20.19 -35.67 -54.20
N GLY A 933 -19.40 -35.03 -53.33
CA GLY A 933 -17.99 -34.69 -53.58
C GLY A 933 -17.07 -35.89 -53.81
N PHE A 934 -17.48 -37.13 -53.48
CA PHE A 934 -16.72 -38.36 -53.74
C PHE A 934 -17.06 -39.06 -55.06
N LYS A 935 -18.02 -38.53 -55.84
CA LYS A 935 -18.49 -39.17 -57.08
C LYS A 935 -17.33 -39.47 -58.05
N THR A 936 -16.45 -38.50 -58.26
CA THR A 936 -15.32 -38.63 -59.20
C THR A 936 -14.35 -39.71 -58.77
N GLU A 937 -14.00 -39.77 -57.49
CA GLU A 937 -13.11 -40.77 -56.91
C GLU A 937 -13.73 -42.18 -56.97
N ILE A 938 -15.03 -42.29 -56.68
CA ILE A 938 -15.77 -43.56 -56.74
C ILE A 938 -15.85 -44.07 -58.20
N GLU A 939 -16.13 -43.21 -59.17
CA GLU A 939 -16.13 -43.58 -60.59
C GLU A 939 -14.74 -44.05 -61.07
N GLN A 940 -13.67 -43.40 -60.59
CA GLN A 940 -12.29 -43.81 -60.88
C GLN A 940 -11.95 -45.15 -60.22
N MET A 941 -12.35 -45.34 -58.97
CA MET A 941 -12.17 -46.58 -58.22
C MET A 941 -12.83 -47.76 -58.95
N ILE A 942 -14.07 -47.58 -59.43
CA ILE A 942 -14.81 -48.61 -60.21
C ILE A 942 -14.04 -48.98 -61.49
N LYS A 943 -13.53 -47.98 -62.23
CA LYS A 943 -12.76 -48.19 -63.47
C LYS A 943 -11.44 -48.94 -63.24
N GLN A 944 -10.77 -48.73 -62.10
CA GLN A 944 -9.46 -49.32 -61.81
C GLN A 944 -9.51 -50.68 -61.11
N LEU A 945 -10.51 -50.92 -60.26
CA LEU A 945 -10.64 -52.16 -59.49
C LEU A 945 -11.42 -53.26 -60.23
N ASN A 946 -11.84 -53.04 -61.49
CA ASN A 946 -12.68 -53.97 -62.26
C ASN A 946 -13.91 -54.44 -61.45
N PHE A 947 -14.52 -53.50 -60.70
CA PHE A 947 -15.71 -53.74 -59.91
C PHE A 947 -16.94 -53.94 -60.78
#